data_AF-A0A2S8FHF3-F1
#
_entry.id   AF-A0A2S8FHF3-F1
#
_cell.length_a   1.000
_cell.length_b   1.000
_cell.length_c   1.000
_cell.angle_alpha   90.00
_cell.angle_beta   90.00
_cell.angle_gamma   90.00
#
_symmetry.space_group_name_H-M   'P 1'
#
loop_
_entity.id
_entity.type
_entity.pdbx_description
1 polymer ?
#
loop_
_entity_poly.entity_id
_entity_poly.type
_entity_poly.pdbx_seq_one_letter_code
_entity_poly.pdbx_strand_id
1 'polypeptide(L)'
;MRPLSWGFINRTLGIMLLVASPGTIHAADVINTKLLPGVLLDDAVAEQTGPWQLSVHSKPFVGKGYVHSGKSDDPASTEPKRITFRRKLPTSGTYHVYLAYNAGENRARQAPVVIQHAGGEAQLKLNQREEPKGPLTFHPLGKFEFSAEAEAVVTIADTEAEGIVVVDAVLFVPQDKVAKLKGLEKKLLEPEQETAPEFVRAQRQNTQTLTPETLDELIVRDAHLTKTTALIDDETFLRRATIDVIGRIPTEQERTDFLKDTNPAKRALLVDRLLASPEFGQNWATYWSDVFSYRIPQPELTYLDYQVFQDWLAEQLNEGTGWDEVTYRILTATGKVGDNPPAFFVGYHQASTSRLAGETTRIFLGTQIQCAECHDHPFVDIPQERFHQMAAFFVRSSSQLPWNDSSEIIVSSKASGEHKLPETSRVMLPTVFSGDPLPKGSSDVERRVQLAKWVTSPDNAMFTKAYANRIWERLMDSPFCDPIDEITAEAGYPSLPSIHDAVAAHFAANDYDGKSLFRLILNTKAYQRQLDANDQVVGQLASAEFRKMRGDVVFKSLAVAIDLPNVEGEATEPTAAVRFPPPPKSTLDLVNEVFGYDPSLGKDFRPQTMQQAMFMMNNRQLQAQVNAAADQKTKLAKLLEQSPDDRQAIQRLYVNVLGRAPSEDELEVAYDYVQEIDSRSEAFEDLLWALLNTAEFTTRR
;
A
#
# COMPACT_ATOMS: atom_id res chain seq x y z
N MET A 1 -39.38 41.17 -20.22
CA MET A 1 -39.31 42.64 -20.27
C MET A 1 -38.31 43.13 -19.24
N ARG A 2 -37.27 43.79 -19.77
CA ARG A 2 -36.22 44.65 -19.22
C ARG A 2 -35.34 44.26 -17.99
N PRO A 3 -34.00 44.40 -18.13
CA PRO A 3 -32.95 44.09 -17.15
C PRO A 3 -32.31 45.36 -16.56
N LEU A 4 -31.37 45.24 -15.60
CA LEU A 4 -30.37 46.26 -15.21
C LEU A 4 -29.23 45.55 -14.43
N SER A 5 -27.93 45.87 -14.45
CA SER A 5 -26.98 46.49 -15.39
C SER A 5 -25.59 46.40 -14.70
N TRP A 6 -24.51 46.35 -15.49
CA TRP A 6 -23.11 46.30 -15.05
C TRP A 6 -22.49 47.68 -14.71
N GLY A 7 -21.52 47.70 -13.77
CA GLY A 7 -20.40 48.66 -13.62
C GLY A 7 -20.68 49.94 -12.81
N PHE A 8 -19.75 50.57 -12.06
CA PHE A 8 -18.29 50.46 -11.93
C PHE A 8 -17.84 51.42 -10.77
N ILE A 9 -16.71 51.14 -10.10
CA ILE A 9 -15.77 52.07 -9.36
C ILE A 9 -15.93 52.30 -7.83
N ASN A 10 -15.15 51.52 -7.06
CA ASN A 10 -13.97 51.89 -6.23
C ASN A 10 -13.96 53.05 -5.18
N ARG A 11 -13.31 52.71 -4.03
CA ARG A 11 -12.80 53.52 -2.88
C ARG A 11 -13.83 53.78 -1.77
N THR A 12 -13.61 53.44 -0.49
CA THR A 12 -12.45 53.71 0.38
C THR A 12 -12.37 52.74 1.58
N LEU A 13 -11.13 52.48 2.02
CA LEU A 13 -10.71 51.87 3.29
C LEU A 13 -11.45 52.44 4.53
N GLY A 14 -11.66 51.60 5.55
CA GLY A 14 -12.04 52.05 6.89
C GLY A 14 -12.41 50.95 7.89
N ILE A 15 -11.40 50.21 8.37
CA ILE A 15 -11.19 49.74 9.76
C ILE A 15 -12.45 49.39 10.60
N MET A 16 -12.58 48.12 10.98
CA MET A 16 -13.09 47.74 12.30
C MET A 16 -12.34 46.50 12.83
N LEU A 17 -11.48 46.73 13.82
CA LEU A 17 -10.93 45.72 14.72
C LEU A 17 -12.03 45.17 15.63
N LEU A 18 -11.97 43.86 15.94
CA LEU A 18 -12.00 43.35 17.32
C LEU A 18 -11.64 41.86 17.35
N VAL A 19 -10.46 41.61 17.95
CA VAL A 19 -10.00 40.44 18.71
C VAL A 19 -10.01 39.07 18.04
N ALA A 20 -8.98 38.83 17.22
CA ALA A 20 -8.42 37.50 17.08
C ALA A 20 -7.66 37.15 18.37
N SER A 21 -8.07 36.09 19.06
CA SER A 21 -7.19 35.41 20.02
C SER A 21 -6.04 34.80 19.23
N PRO A 22 -4.76 35.03 19.58
CA PRO A 22 -3.65 34.42 18.88
C PRO A 22 -3.57 32.97 19.32
N GLY A 23 -3.92 32.07 18.42
CA GLY A 23 -3.81 30.64 18.63
C GLY A 23 -3.75 29.93 17.30
N THR A 24 -2.77 30.29 16.46
CA THR A 24 -2.47 29.54 15.25
C THR A 24 -0.97 29.55 14.91
N ILE A 25 -0.55 28.37 14.41
CA ILE A 25 0.70 28.00 13.72
C ILE A 25 1.83 27.49 14.64
N HIS A 26 1.79 26.20 15.01
CA HIS A 26 2.97 25.48 15.50
C HIS A 26 3.90 25.14 14.33
N ALA A 27 4.97 25.92 14.16
CA ALA A 27 6.24 25.41 13.64
C ALA A 27 6.76 24.32 14.60
N ALA A 28 7.51 23.30 14.14
CA ALA A 28 7.92 22.21 15.03
C ALA A 28 8.62 22.75 16.29
N ASP A 29 8.13 22.28 17.43
CA ASP A 29 8.62 22.68 18.75
C ASP A 29 10.05 22.17 19.01
N VAL A 30 10.54 21.20 18.21
CA VAL A 30 11.85 20.54 18.31
C VAL A 30 12.57 20.59 16.95
N ILE A 31 13.87 20.89 16.97
CA ILE A 31 14.73 20.95 15.77
C ILE A 31 15.07 19.54 15.27
N ASN A 32 14.85 19.28 13.98
CA ASN A 32 15.27 18.04 13.32
C ASN A 32 16.80 18.02 13.15
N THR A 33 17.49 17.37 14.08
CA THR A 33 18.97 17.36 14.14
C THR A 33 19.64 16.50 13.08
N LYS A 34 18.93 15.53 12.47
CA LYS A 34 19.48 14.64 11.42
C LYS A 34 19.95 15.39 10.17
N LEU A 35 19.40 16.58 9.94
CA LEU A 35 19.75 17.43 8.79
C LEU A 35 20.95 18.33 9.07
N LEU A 36 21.33 18.56 10.33
CA LEU A 36 22.40 19.48 10.70
C LEU A 36 23.75 18.96 10.21
N PRO A 37 24.52 19.75 9.43
CA PRO A 37 25.86 19.37 9.05
C PRO A 37 26.82 19.52 10.24
N GLY A 38 27.57 18.46 10.57
CA GLY A 38 28.65 18.53 11.54
C GLY A 38 28.40 17.70 12.79
N VAL A 39 28.95 18.15 13.93
CA VAL A 39 28.86 17.45 15.22
C VAL A 39 28.04 18.29 16.18
N LEU A 40 26.89 17.77 16.61
CA LEU A 40 25.98 18.40 17.57
C LEU A 40 26.14 17.76 18.95
N LEU A 41 26.14 18.58 20.00
CA LEU A 41 26.13 18.16 21.39
C LEU A 41 24.99 18.89 22.11
N ASP A 42 24.00 18.12 22.56
CA ASP A 42 22.83 18.58 23.34
C ASP A 42 23.17 18.78 24.83
N ASP A 43 22.44 19.62 25.55
CA ASP A 43 22.71 19.88 26.98
C ASP A 43 22.62 18.60 27.84
N ALA A 44 21.84 17.60 27.42
CA ALA A 44 21.72 16.33 28.12
C ALA A 44 23.01 15.50 28.15
N VAL A 45 23.97 15.77 27.24
CA VAL A 45 25.27 15.09 27.21
C VAL A 45 26.42 15.95 27.73
N ALA A 46 26.13 17.18 28.18
CA ALA A 46 27.15 18.11 28.68
C ALA A 46 27.46 17.90 30.17
N GLU A 47 28.68 18.24 30.57
CA GLU A 47 29.08 18.25 31.98
C GLU A 47 28.52 19.50 32.67
N GLN A 48 27.56 19.32 33.58
CA GLN A 48 26.92 20.41 34.31
C GLN A 48 27.50 20.55 35.72
N THR A 49 27.88 21.77 36.09
CA THR A 49 28.28 22.17 37.45
C THR A 49 27.25 23.18 37.98
N GLY A 50 26.74 22.98 39.20
CA GLY A 50 25.69 23.79 39.79
C GLY A 50 24.27 23.42 39.31
N PRO A 51 23.21 23.95 39.96
CA PRO A 51 21.84 23.54 39.71
C PRO A 51 21.24 24.24 38.48
N TRP A 52 21.28 23.58 37.32
CA TRP A 52 20.59 24.00 36.10
C TRP A 52 19.12 23.55 36.10
N GLN A 53 18.23 24.36 35.53
CA GLN A 53 16.79 24.07 35.45
C GLN A 53 16.40 23.73 34.01
N LEU A 54 15.76 22.56 33.81
CA LEU A 54 15.24 22.14 32.51
C LEU A 54 13.96 22.92 32.16
N SER A 55 13.83 23.33 30.90
CA SER A 55 12.65 24.01 30.38
C SER A 55 12.33 23.59 28.95
N VAL A 56 11.05 23.68 28.60
CA VAL A 56 10.50 23.47 27.24
C VAL A 56 9.63 24.65 26.81
N HIS A 57 9.75 25.78 27.51
CA HIS A 57 8.83 26.92 27.37
C HIS A 57 9.07 27.68 26.06
N SER A 58 10.31 28.08 25.79
CA SER A 58 10.68 28.75 24.56
C SER A 58 11.02 27.72 23.48
N LYS A 59 10.38 27.84 22.32
CA LYS A 59 10.56 26.93 21.18
C LYS A 59 11.09 27.70 19.97
N PRO A 60 11.72 27.04 18.99
CA PRO A 60 12.11 25.62 18.99
C PRO A 60 13.31 25.36 19.92
N PHE A 61 13.64 24.09 20.20
CA PHE A 61 14.84 23.67 20.94
C PHE A 61 15.41 22.35 20.38
N VAL A 62 16.63 21.98 20.78
CA VAL A 62 17.26 20.69 20.44
C VAL A 62 16.85 19.62 21.47
N GLY A 63 16.71 18.37 21.02
CA GLY A 63 16.45 17.26 21.94
C GLY A 63 15.14 17.37 22.70
N LYS A 64 15.20 17.28 24.04
CA LYS A 64 14.01 17.22 24.92
C LYS A 64 13.64 18.56 25.55
N GLY A 65 14.45 19.59 25.38
CA GLY A 65 14.31 20.89 26.03
C GLY A 65 15.65 21.62 26.04
N TYR A 66 15.78 22.61 26.90
CA TYR A 66 17.04 23.31 27.15
C TYR A 66 17.19 23.59 28.64
N VAL A 67 18.39 23.95 29.09
CA VAL A 67 18.64 24.33 30.48
C VAL A 67 18.80 25.84 30.65
N HIS A 68 18.42 26.34 31.83
CA HIS A 68 18.67 27.72 32.23
C HIS A 68 19.21 27.85 33.66
N SER A 69 19.92 28.95 33.92
CA SER A 69 20.62 29.18 35.19
C SER A 69 19.72 29.57 36.38
N GLY A 70 18.39 29.47 36.24
CA GLY A 70 17.40 29.82 37.27
C GLY A 70 16.66 31.14 37.03
N LYS A 71 16.10 31.73 38.10
CA LYS A 71 15.37 33.02 38.08
C LYS A 71 16.20 34.10 38.75
N SER A 72 16.15 35.33 38.22
CA SER A 72 16.94 36.47 38.70
C SER A 72 16.67 36.88 40.16
N ASP A 73 15.58 36.39 40.75
CA ASP A 73 15.05 36.71 42.08
C ASP A 73 15.04 35.52 43.06
N ASP A 74 15.56 34.35 42.66
CA ASP A 74 15.58 33.13 43.48
C ASP A 74 16.94 32.94 44.20
N PRO A 75 16.99 32.96 45.55
CA PRO A 75 18.22 32.73 46.33
C PRO A 75 18.90 31.38 46.05
N ALA A 76 18.15 30.35 45.63
CA ALA A 76 18.69 29.05 45.23
C ALA A 76 19.48 29.10 43.91
N SER A 77 19.42 30.22 43.18
CA SER A 77 20.14 30.45 41.92
C SER A 77 21.50 31.12 42.12
N THR A 78 21.97 31.29 43.36
CA THR A 78 23.20 32.05 43.69
C THR A 78 24.51 31.27 43.56
N GLU A 79 24.46 29.94 43.47
CA GLU A 79 25.65 29.12 43.22
C GLU A 79 26.14 29.30 41.78
N PRO A 80 27.47 29.47 41.54
CA PRO A 80 28.03 29.56 40.21
C PRO A 80 27.74 28.30 39.39
N LYS A 81 27.20 28.49 38.19
CA LYS A 81 26.86 27.41 37.26
C LYS A 81 27.75 27.44 36.04
N ARG A 82 28.04 26.25 35.55
CA ARG A 82 28.82 26.04 34.33
C ARG A 82 28.28 24.81 33.60
N ILE A 83 28.28 24.86 32.28
CA ILE A 83 27.99 23.73 31.42
C ILE A 83 29.11 23.62 30.38
N THR A 84 29.69 22.43 30.27
CA THR A 84 30.85 22.17 29.42
C THR A 84 30.56 21.04 28.44
N PHE A 85 30.66 21.37 27.16
CA PHE A 85 30.56 20.44 26.04
C PHE A 85 31.96 20.01 25.62
N ARG A 86 32.19 18.70 25.51
CA ARG A 86 33.49 18.13 25.10
C ARG A 86 33.30 17.03 24.08
N ARG A 87 34.08 17.05 23.00
CA ARG A 87 34.06 15.99 21.99
C ARG A 87 35.33 15.99 21.14
N LYS A 88 35.85 14.80 20.79
CA LYS A 88 36.81 14.67 19.68
C LYS A 88 36.09 14.83 18.34
N LEU A 89 36.54 15.79 17.54
CA LEU A 89 35.99 16.03 16.21
C LEU A 89 36.54 15.00 15.20
N PRO A 90 35.75 14.57 14.20
CA PRO A 90 36.12 13.48 13.31
C PRO A 90 37.32 13.78 12.40
N THR A 91 37.55 15.06 12.08
CA THR A 91 38.66 15.52 11.24
C THR A 91 39.26 16.80 11.79
N SER A 92 40.58 16.95 11.66
CA SER A 92 41.27 18.22 11.92
C SER A 92 40.88 19.27 10.88
N GLY A 93 40.82 20.54 11.27
CA GLY A 93 40.56 21.66 10.35
C GLY A 93 39.74 22.78 10.98
N THR A 94 39.26 23.69 10.13
CA THR A 94 38.47 24.85 10.54
C THR A 94 36.99 24.50 10.69
N TYR A 95 36.43 24.77 11.87
CA TYR A 95 35.01 24.63 12.18
C TYR A 95 34.39 25.97 12.56
N HIS A 96 33.13 26.17 12.18
CA HIS A 96 32.26 27.20 12.75
C HIS A 96 31.57 26.61 13.96
N VAL A 97 31.67 27.30 15.08
CA VAL A 97 31.05 26.87 16.34
C VAL A 97 29.79 27.71 16.54
N TYR A 98 28.69 27.03 16.84
CA TYR A 98 27.40 27.65 17.14
C TYR A 98 26.93 27.24 18.52
N LEU A 99 26.24 28.15 19.20
CA LEU A 99 25.50 27.89 20.43
C LEU A 99 24.02 28.08 20.17
N ALA A 100 23.20 27.08 20.47
CA ALA A 100 21.76 27.19 20.47
C ALA A 100 21.26 27.81 21.79
N TYR A 101 20.42 28.84 21.67
CA TYR A 101 19.68 29.43 22.78
C TYR A 101 18.42 30.16 22.27
N ASN A 102 17.49 30.45 23.19
CA ASN A 102 16.29 31.23 22.87
C ASN A 102 16.38 32.60 23.53
N ALA A 103 16.26 33.65 22.71
CA ALA A 103 16.37 35.02 23.16
C ALA A 103 15.22 35.44 24.09
N GLY A 104 15.43 36.48 24.88
CA GLY A 104 14.41 37.03 25.76
C GLY A 104 14.90 38.22 26.60
N GLU A 105 13.98 39.07 27.05
CA GLU A 105 14.34 40.31 27.75
C GLU A 105 15.04 40.08 29.10
N ASN A 106 14.77 38.95 29.75
CA ASN A 106 15.38 38.54 31.02
C ASN A 106 16.66 37.71 30.86
N ARG A 107 17.15 37.51 29.63
CA ARG A 107 18.37 36.75 29.37
C ARG A 107 19.63 37.54 29.68
N ALA A 108 20.73 36.82 29.85
CA ALA A 108 22.06 37.36 30.07
C ALA A 108 22.49 38.34 28.97
N ARG A 109 23.02 39.50 29.37
CA ARG A 109 23.61 40.48 28.44
C ARG A 109 25.03 40.12 28.03
N GLN A 110 25.70 39.31 28.85
CA GLN A 110 27.12 38.97 28.66
C GLN A 110 27.46 37.58 29.19
N ALA A 111 26.70 36.56 28.78
CA ALA A 111 26.98 35.17 29.13
C ALA A 111 28.44 34.80 28.72
N PRO A 112 29.31 34.45 29.67
CA PRO A 112 30.67 34.06 29.36
C PRO A 112 30.70 32.73 28.60
N VAL A 113 31.45 32.70 27.50
CA VAL A 113 31.69 31.50 26.69
C VAL A 113 33.19 31.34 26.49
N VAL A 114 33.72 30.15 26.80
CA VAL A 114 35.13 29.80 26.62
C VAL A 114 35.23 28.65 25.63
N ILE A 115 36.05 28.81 24.59
CA ILE A 115 36.27 27.81 23.55
C ILE A 115 37.75 27.44 23.53
N GLN A 116 38.06 26.18 23.78
CA GLN A 116 39.42 25.65 23.65
C GLN A 116 39.58 25.06 22.25
N HIS A 117 40.58 25.56 21.52
CA HIS A 117 40.86 25.17 20.14
C HIS A 117 42.38 25.02 19.93
N ALA A 118 42.81 24.57 18.75
CA ALA A 118 44.23 24.25 18.48
C ALA A 118 45.18 25.46 18.64
N GLY A 119 44.66 26.67 18.52
CA GLY A 119 45.40 27.94 18.67
C GLY A 119 45.39 28.51 20.09
N GLY A 120 44.79 27.81 21.06
CA GLY A 120 44.68 28.27 22.45
C GLY A 120 43.23 28.39 22.93
N GLU A 121 42.97 29.39 23.77
CA GLU A 121 41.66 29.63 24.37
C GLU A 121 41.07 30.95 23.85
N ALA A 122 39.81 30.91 23.41
CA ALA A 122 39.02 32.08 23.07
C ALA A 122 37.96 32.34 24.15
N GLN A 123 37.92 33.56 24.67
CA GLN A 123 36.92 34.01 25.64
C GLN A 123 35.98 35.01 24.97
N LEU A 124 34.68 34.74 25.06
CA LEU A 124 33.62 35.51 24.42
C LEU A 124 32.57 35.90 25.46
N LYS A 125 31.87 37.00 25.20
CA LYS A 125 30.69 37.43 25.95
C LYS A 125 29.49 37.47 25.01
N LEU A 126 28.46 36.68 25.31
CA LEU A 126 27.29 36.53 24.46
C LEU A 126 26.08 37.26 25.05
N ASN A 127 25.45 38.12 24.25
CA ASN A 127 24.19 38.76 24.58
C ASN A 127 23.01 37.87 24.15
N GLN A 128 22.43 37.14 25.10
CA GLN A 128 21.29 36.26 24.85
C GLN A 128 19.95 37.00 24.81
N ARG A 129 19.95 38.34 24.89
CA ARG A 129 18.77 39.15 24.57
C ARG A 129 18.62 39.39 23.07
N GLU A 130 19.71 39.24 22.32
CA GLU A 130 19.68 39.30 20.86
C GLU A 130 19.27 37.96 20.28
N GLU A 131 18.47 38.00 19.22
CA GLU A 131 18.15 36.82 18.44
C GLU A 131 19.43 36.15 17.88
N PRO A 132 19.49 34.80 17.88
CA PRO A 132 20.56 34.06 17.22
C PRO A 132 20.79 34.51 15.77
N LYS A 133 22.06 34.67 15.38
CA LYS A 133 22.44 35.18 14.04
C LYS A 133 22.64 34.08 12.99
N GLY A 134 22.43 32.82 13.35
CA GLY A 134 22.44 31.66 12.44
C GLY A 134 21.03 31.09 12.27
N PRO A 135 20.88 29.89 11.69
CA PRO A 135 19.56 29.30 11.47
C PRO A 135 18.87 28.93 12.80
N LEU A 136 17.59 29.25 12.91
CA LEU A 136 16.76 28.95 14.07
C LEU A 136 17.38 29.50 15.38
N THR A 137 17.70 28.63 16.33
CA THR A 137 18.27 29.02 17.64
C THR A 137 19.80 29.10 17.63
N PHE A 138 20.48 28.72 16.54
CA PHE A 138 21.93 28.61 16.51
C PHE A 138 22.62 29.96 16.27
N HIS A 139 23.32 30.49 17.28
CA HIS A 139 24.13 31.69 17.16
C HIS A 139 25.59 31.35 16.86
N PRO A 140 26.22 31.95 15.83
CA PRO A 140 27.63 31.72 15.52
C PRO A 140 28.53 32.36 16.58
N LEU A 141 29.36 31.55 17.25
CA LEU A 141 30.35 32.01 18.22
C LEU A 141 31.68 32.41 17.55
N GLY A 142 31.98 31.81 16.39
CA GLY A 142 33.18 32.13 15.62
C GLY A 142 33.67 30.95 14.79
N LYS A 143 34.84 31.14 14.18
CA LYS A 143 35.56 30.12 13.41
C LYS A 143 36.85 29.79 14.12
N PHE A 144 37.09 28.52 14.36
CA PHE A 144 38.25 28.05 15.12
C PHE A 144 38.85 26.81 14.45
N GLU A 145 40.14 26.63 14.65
CA GLU A 145 40.87 25.46 14.16
C GLU A 145 40.93 24.39 15.25
N PHE A 146 40.54 23.16 14.93
CA PHE A 146 40.54 22.03 15.86
C PHE A 146 41.39 20.88 15.31
N SER A 147 41.99 20.12 16.22
CA SER A 147 42.69 18.87 15.90
C SER A 147 41.81 17.67 16.25
N ALA A 148 41.77 16.65 15.40
CA ALA A 148 41.13 15.37 15.70
C ALA A 148 41.83 14.60 16.85
N GLU A 149 43.06 15.00 17.21
CA GLU A 149 43.83 14.38 18.29
C GLU A 149 43.46 14.91 19.67
N ALA A 150 42.88 16.11 19.73
CA ALA A 150 42.45 16.79 20.96
C ALA A 150 40.93 16.93 21.04
N GLU A 151 40.40 17.14 22.24
CA GLU A 151 38.97 17.43 22.40
C GLU A 151 38.68 18.90 22.09
N ALA A 152 37.62 19.14 21.32
CA ALA A 152 36.99 20.45 21.24
C ALA A 152 36.18 20.68 22.51
N VAL A 153 36.46 21.78 23.23
CA VAL A 153 35.79 22.11 24.50
C VAL A 153 35.12 23.48 24.40
N VAL A 154 33.83 23.52 24.71
CA VAL A 154 33.04 24.77 24.78
C VAL A 154 32.40 24.83 26.16
N THR A 155 32.64 25.90 26.89
CA THR A 155 32.17 26.09 28.26
C THR A 155 31.35 27.37 28.36
N ILE A 156 30.17 27.30 28.96
CA ILE A 156 29.29 28.43 29.20
C ILE A 156 29.05 28.53 30.72
N ALA A 157 29.11 29.74 31.27
CA ALA A 157 28.91 30.00 32.69
C ALA A 157 27.85 31.08 32.94
N ASP A 158 27.36 31.21 34.18
CA ASP A 158 26.43 32.27 34.60
C ASP A 158 27.07 33.39 35.44
N THR A 159 28.34 33.22 35.82
CA THR A 159 29.11 34.23 36.57
C THR A 159 29.19 35.54 35.78
N GLU A 160 28.82 36.66 36.39
CA GLU A 160 28.84 38.01 35.78
C GLU A 160 27.97 38.17 34.51
N ALA A 161 27.04 37.24 34.23
CA ALA A 161 26.31 37.20 32.96
C ALA A 161 25.22 38.29 32.79
N GLU A 162 24.82 38.97 33.88
CA GLU A 162 23.75 39.98 33.91
C GLU A 162 22.40 39.50 33.33
N GLY A 163 21.88 38.40 33.87
CA GLY A 163 20.57 37.85 33.51
C GLY A 163 20.58 36.32 33.52
N ILE A 164 19.51 35.72 33.03
CA ILE A 164 19.38 34.26 32.95
C ILE A 164 20.18 33.75 31.75
N VAL A 165 21.12 32.83 32.00
CA VAL A 165 21.83 32.12 30.93
C VAL A 165 21.01 30.90 30.51
N VAL A 166 20.79 30.77 29.21
CA VAL A 166 20.12 29.63 28.58
C VAL A 166 21.11 28.88 27.71
N VAL A 167 21.11 27.56 27.79
CA VAL A 167 21.96 26.70 26.97
C VAL A 167 21.14 25.51 26.49
N ASP A 168 21.08 25.34 25.17
CA ASP A 168 20.37 24.24 24.50
C ASP A 168 21.39 23.25 23.91
N ALA A 169 22.20 23.67 22.94
CA ALA A 169 23.18 22.78 22.30
C ALA A 169 24.39 23.52 21.72
N VAL A 170 25.49 22.81 21.46
CA VAL A 170 26.64 23.29 20.69
C VAL A 170 26.78 22.52 19.39
N LEU A 171 26.95 23.23 18.27
CA LEU A 171 27.12 22.63 16.95
C LEU A 171 28.47 23.05 16.34
N PHE A 172 29.27 22.06 15.94
CA PHE A 172 30.53 22.24 15.22
C PHE A 172 30.33 21.90 13.74
N VAL A 173 30.41 22.91 12.88
CA VAL A 173 30.20 22.75 11.43
C VAL A 173 31.51 22.93 10.67
N PRO A 174 31.99 21.91 9.93
CA PRO A 174 33.14 22.05 9.04
C PRO A 174 32.96 23.20 8.04
N GLN A 175 34.03 23.97 7.78
CA GLN A 175 34.01 25.16 6.91
C GLN A 175 33.39 24.90 5.51
N ASP A 176 33.59 23.73 4.94
CA ASP A 176 33.03 23.29 3.64
C ASP A 176 31.52 23.02 3.68
N LYS A 177 30.93 22.79 4.86
CA LYS A 177 29.51 22.46 5.04
C LYS A 177 28.64 23.62 5.53
N VAL A 178 29.21 24.79 5.80
CA VAL A 178 28.49 25.97 6.30
C VAL A 178 27.42 26.47 5.33
N ALA A 179 27.66 26.38 4.01
CA ALA A 179 26.66 26.76 3.01
C ALA A 179 25.41 25.87 3.07
N LYS A 180 25.58 24.58 3.37
CA LYS A 180 24.47 23.63 3.53
C LYS A 180 23.59 24.00 4.73
N LEU A 181 24.20 24.44 5.84
CA LEU A 181 23.48 24.84 7.05
C LEU A 181 22.47 25.97 6.78
N LYS A 182 22.86 27.00 6.01
CA LYS A 182 21.99 28.16 5.69
C LYS A 182 20.77 27.80 4.83
N GLY A 183 20.84 26.71 4.06
CA GLY A 183 19.75 26.28 3.18
C GLY A 183 18.68 25.41 3.86
N LEU A 184 18.85 25.07 5.14
CA LEU A 184 18.04 24.06 5.83
C LEU A 184 16.97 24.60 6.78
N GLU A 185 16.89 25.92 7.00
CA GLU A 185 16.03 26.55 8.02
C GLU A 185 14.59 26.02 8.04
N LYS A 186 13.94 25.92 6.88
CA LYS A 186 12.57 25.41 6.77
C LYS A 186 12.45 23.92 7.11
N LYS A 187 13.43 23.11 6.69
CA LYS A 187 13.44 21.65 6.89
C LYS A 187 13.81 21.25 8.33
N LEU A 188 14.60 22.09 9.01
CA LEU A 188 14.99 21.87 10.41
C LEU A 188 13.81 22.01 11.39
N LEU A 189 12.71 22.65 10.96
CA LEU A 189 11.45 22.79 11.71
C LEU A 189 10.35 21.86 11.21
N GLU A 190 10.64 20.93 10.32
CA GLU A 190 9.67 19.89 9.97
C GLU A 190 9.74 18.83 11.07
N PRO A 191 8.63 18.55 11.80
CA PRO A 191 8.64 17.55 12.85
C PRO A 191 9.08 16.22 12.24
N GLU A 192 9.94 15.49 12.96
CA GLU A 192 10.31 14.15 12.53
C GLU A 192 9.02 13.34 12.38
N GLN A 193 8.81 12.82 11.18
CA GLN A 193 7.63 12.05 10.88
C GLN A 193 7.66 10.81 11.77
N GLU A 194 6.68 10.72 12.67
CA GLU A 194 6.50 9.54 13.51
C GLU A 194 6.37 8.32 12.60
N THR A 195 7.09 7.26 12.95
CA THR A 195 7.08 5.99 12.21
C THR A 195 6.57 4.90 13.11
N ALA A 196 5.83 3.94 12.53
CA ALA A 196 5.34 2.81 13.27
C ALA A 196 6.51 1.94 13.75
N PRO A 197 6.41 1.32 14.95
CA PRO A 197 7.38 0.32 15.35
C PRO A 197 7.34 -0.88 14.40
N GLU A 198 8.44 -1.62 14.35
CA GLU A 198 8.53 -2.87 13.57
C GLU A 198 7.42 -3.84 13.96
N PHE A 199 6.94 -4.60 12.97
CA PHE A 199 5.92 -5.60 13.21
C PHE A 199 6.45 -6.72 14.11
N VAL A 200 5.65 -7.13 15.08
CA VAL A 200 5.93 -8.30 15.91
C VAL A 200 4.70 -9.19 15.90
N ARG A 201 4.85 -10.37 15.28
CA ARG A 201 3.78 -11.36 15.21
C ARG A 201 3.40 -11.85 16.61
N ALA A 202 2.11 -11.86 16.91
CA ALA A 202 1.59 -12.44 18.13
C ALA A 202 1.71 -13.97 18.07
N GLN A 203 2.27 -14.59 19.11
CA GLN A 203 2.37 -16.05 19.19
C GLN A 203 1.00 -16.66 19.46
N ARG A 204 0.63 -17.69 18.69
CA ARG A 204 -0.53 -18.55 18.98
C ARG A 204 -0.12 -19.83 19.68
N GLN A 205 -1.00 -20.30 20.58
CA GLN A 205 -0.87 -21.63 21.19
C GLN A 205 -1.76 -22.62 20.43
N ASN A 206 -1.19 -23.78 20.10
CA ASN A 206 -1.89 -24.99 19.68
C ASN A 206 -2.81 -24.82 18.45
N THR A 207 -2.23 -24.80 17.26
CA THR A 207 -2.97 -24.62 15.99
C THR A 207 -2.95 -25.91 15.16
N GLN A 208 -4.12 -26.52 14.98
CA GLN A 208 -4.26 -27.67 14.10
C GLN A 208 -4.41 -27.20 12.65
N THR A 209 -3.53 -27.69 11.76
CA THR A 209 -3.63 -27.44 10.33
C THR A 209 -4.47 -28.51 9.64
N LEU A 210 -5.28 -28.10 8.66
CA LEU A 210 -5.95 -29.02 7.74
C LEU A 210 -4.99 -29.65 6.72
N THR A 211 -5.29 -30.88 6.30
CA THR A 211 -4.80 -31.46 5.03
C THR A 211 -5.91 -31.38 3.96
N PRO A 212 -5.58 -31.47 2.66
CA PRO A 212 -6.58 -31.49 1.60
C PRO A 212 -7.66 -32.58 1.78
N GLU A 213 -7.27 -33.77 2.26
CA GLU A 213 -8.19 -34.87 2.51
C GLU A 213 -9.16 -34.55 3.65
N THR A 214 -8.67 -34.00 4.76
CA THR A 214 -9.53 -33.60 5.88
C THR A 214 -10.50 -32.48 5.51
N LEU A 215 -10.08 -31.58 4.60
CA LEU A 215 -10.95 -30.53 4.06
C LEU A 215 -12.01 -31.12 3.12
N ASP A 216 -11.65 -32.06 2.24
CA ASP A 216 -12.63 -32.76 1.38
C ASP A 216 -13.68 -33.52 2.22
N GLU A 217 -13.26 -34.21 3.28
CA GLU A 217 -14.17 -34.90 4.20
C GLU A 217 -15.14 -33.92 4.87
N LEU A 218 -14.63 -32.75 5.27
CA LEU A 218 -15.44 -31.67 5.84
C LEU A 218 -16.44 -31.12 4.82
N ILE A 219 -16.00 -30.89 3.57
CA ILE A 219 -16.85 -30.43 2.46
C ILE A 219 -17.98 -31.43 2.19
N VAL A 220 -17.66 -32.72 2.04
CA VAL A 220 -18.67 -33.76 1.78
C VAL A 220 -19.73 -33.78 2.88
N ARG A 221 -19.30 -33.70 4.15
CA ARG A 221 -20.19 -33.73 5.32
C ARG A 221 -21.09 -32.50 5.40
N ASP A 222 -20.49 -31.30 5.36
CA ASP A 222 -21.17 -30.05 5.72
C ASP A 222 -21.88 -29.40 4.53
N ALA A 223 -21.43 -29.64 3.29
CA ALA A 223 -22.18 -29.25 2.09
C ALA A 223 -23.19 -30.32 1.66
N HIS A 224 -23.36 -31.38 2.45
CA HIS A 224 -24.32 -32.47 2.24
C HIS A 224 -24.24 -33.09 0.82
N LEU A 225 -23.02 -33.31 0.34
CA LEU A 225 -22.78 -33.79 -1.02
C LEU A 225 -23.19 -35.25 -1.15
N THR A 226 -24.24 -35.50 -1.93
CA THR A 226 -24.72 -36.85 -2.25
C THR A 226 -24.23 -37.34 -3.61
N LYS A 227 -24.03 -36.41 -4.55
CA LYS A 227 -23.52 -36.66 -5.90
C LYS A 227 -22.64 -35.49 -6.32
N THR A 228 -21.52 -35.78 -6.97
CA THR A 228 -20.56 -34.78 -7.46
C THR A 228 -20.15 -35.10 -8.89
N THR A 229 -19.68 -34.10 -9.64
CA THR A 229 -19.08 -34.34 -10.97
C THR A 229 -17.76 -35.12 -10.86
N ALA A 230 -17.28 -35.66 -11.98
CA ALA A 230 -15.99 -36.34 -12.04
C ALA A 230 -14.82 -35.35 -11.78
N LEU A 231 -13.64 -35.90 -11.51
CA LEU A 231 -12.43 -35.09 -11.41
C LEU A 231 -11.94 -34.71 -12.82
N ILE A 232 -11.33 -33.54 -12.94
CA ILE A 232 -10.69 -33.08 -14.16
C ILE A 232 -9.41 -33.89 -14.47
N ASP A 233 -9.10 -34.02 -15.76
CA ASP A 233 -7.83 -34.58 -16.23
C ASP A 233 -6.65 -33.63 -15.94
N ASP A 234 -5.44 -34.11 -16.24
CA ASP A 234 -4.21 -33.37 -15.95
C ASP A 234 -4.07 -32.10 -16.78
N GLU A 235 -4.52 -32.12 -18.02
CA GLU A 235 -4.43 -30.97 -18.92
C GLU A 235 -5.35 -29.84 -18.47
N THR A 236 -6.58 -30.18 -18.10
CA THR A 236 -7.55 -29.25 -17.51
C THR A 236 -7.07 -28.75 -16.15
N PHE A 237 -6.47 -29.60 -15.31
CA PHE A 237 -5.88 -29.19 -14.04
C PHE A 237 -4.75 -28.16 -14.23
N LEU A 238 -3.83 -28.44 -15.16
CA LEU A 238 -2.74 -27.53 -15.48
C LEU A 238 -3.28 -26.17 -15.92
N ARG A 239 -4.24 -26.14 -16.85
CA ARG A 239 -4.84 -24.89 -17.31
C ARG A 239 -5.43 -24.10 -16.15
N ARG A 240 -6.30 -24.74 -15.37
CA ARG A 240 -7.02 -24.11 -14.26
C ARG A 240 -6.08 -23.54 -13.20
N ALA A 241 -5.13 -24.36 -12.74
CA ALA A 241 -4.15 -23.97 -11.73
C ALA A 241 -3.22 -22.85 -12.21
N THR A 242 -2.80 -22.87 -13.48
CA THR A 242 -1.95 -21.81 -14.04
C THR A 242 -2.69 -20.47 -14.07
N ILE A 243 -3.96 -20.47 -14.49
CA ILE A 243 -4.78 -19.26 -14.53
C ILE A 243 -5.02 -18.70 -13.12
N ASP A 244 -5.39 -19.55 -12.16
CA ASP A 244 -5.67 -19.10 -10.79
C ASP A 244 -4.43 -18.62 -10.05
N VAL A 245 -3.30 -19.32 -10.20
CA VAL A 245 -2.10 -19.05 -9.40
C VAL A 245 -1.28 -17.92 -10.02
N ILE A 246 -0.98 -17.99 -11.32
CA ILE A 246 -0.06 -17.05 -11.99
C ILE A 246 -0.73 -16.14 -13.04
N GLY A 247 -2.06 -16.26 -13.23
CA GLY A 247 -2.82 -15.25 -13.98
C GLY A 247 -2.66 -15.32 -15.49
N ARG A 248 -2.40 -16.51 -16.05
CA ARG A 248 -2.35 -16.76 -17.50
C ARG A 248 -2.59 -18.22 -17.85
N ILE A 249 -2.85 -18.51 -19.11
CA ILE A 249 -2.85 -19.87 -19.65
C ILE A 249 -1.44 -20.50 -19.63
N PRO A 250 -1.32 -21.85 -19.57
CA PRO A 250 -0.02 -22.52 -19.65
C PRO A 250 0.58 -22.38 -21.05
N THR A 251 1.91 -22.33 -21.11
CA THR A 251 2.67 -22.39 -22.36
C THR A 251 2.70 -23.81 -22.92
N GLU A 252 2.97 -23.96 -24.22
CA GLU A 252 3.17 -25.26 -24.88
C GLU A 252 4.25 -26.11 -24.19
N GLN A 253 5.32 -25.47 -23.72
CA GLN A 253 6.42 -26.13 -23.02
C GLN A 253 6.00 -26.62 -21.63
N GLU A 254 5.37 -25.77 -20.81
CA GLU A 254 4.87 -26.15 -19.49
C GLU A 254 3.89 -27.32 -19.56
N ARG A 255 3.00 -27.31 -20.57
CA ARG A 255 2.09 -28.42 -20.86
C ARG A 255 2.85 -29.70 -21.20
N THR A 256 3.80 -29.60 -22.13
CA THR A 256 4.59 -30.76 -22.57
C THR A 256 5.34 -31.40 -21.40
N ASP A 257 5.94 -30.59 -20.54
CA ASP A 257 6.70 -31.07 -19.39
C ASP A 257 5.78 -31.68 -18.33
N PHE A 258 4.63 -31.06 -18.06
CA PHE A 258 3.67 -31.56 -17.06
C PHE A 258 3.02 -32.88 -17.48
N LEU A 259 2.67 -33.04 -18.76
CA LEU A 259 2.04 -34.27 -19.26
C LEU A 259 3.03 -35.43 -19.38
N LYS A 260 4.33 -35.15 -19.57
CA LYS A 260 5.39 -36.17 -19.54
C LYS A 260 5.73 -36.65 -18.13
N ASP A 261 5.43 -35.85 -17.11
CA ASP A 261 5.67 -36.24 -15.73
C ASP A 261 4.74 -37.39 -15.30
N THR A 262 5.35 -38.48 -14.85
CA THR A 262 4.67 -39.69 -14.38
C THR A 262 4.64 -39.79 -12.86
N ASN A 263 5.18 -38.80 -12.15
CA ASN A 263 5.17 -38.76 -10.70
C ASN A 263 3.71 -38.69 -10.19
N PRO A 264 3.27 -39.59 -9.29
CA PRO A 264 1.92 -39.56 -8.74
C PRO A 264 1.60 -38.26 -7.99
N ALA A 265 2.61 -37.53 -7.52
CA ALA A 265 2.47 -36.23 -6.85
C ALA A 265 2.61 -35.02 -7.79
N LYS A 266 2.63 -35.21 -9.11
CA LYS A 266 2.91 -34.13 -10.08
C LYS A 266 1.98 -32.91 -9.94
N ARG A 267 0.71 -33.10 -9.59
CA ARG A 267 -0.24 -31.99 -9.37
C ARG A 267 0.18 -31.12 -8.17
N ALA A 268 0.54 -31.73 -7.05
CA ALA A 268 1.05 -31.02 -5.88
C ALA A 268 2.37 -30.30 -6.18
N LEU A 269 3.29 -30.97 -6.90
CA LEU A 269 4.57 -30.38 -7.33
C LEU A 269 4.38 -29.21 -8.31
N LEU A 270 3.37 -29.28 -9.19
CA LEU A 270 3.00 -28.16 -10.06
C LEU A 270 2.51 -26.98 -9.22
N VAL A 271 1.63 -27.21 -8.24
CA VAL A 271 1.14 -26.15 -7.33
C VAL A 271 2.30 -25.46 -6.64
N ASP A 272 3.25 -26.21 -6.07
CA ASP A 272 4.44 -25.63 -5.44
C ASP A 272 5.30 -24.83 -6.41
N ARG A 273 5.47 -25.30 -7.65
CA ARG A 273 6.22 -24.59 -8.70
C ARG A 273 5.54 -23.28 -9.09
N LEU A 274 4.23 -23.28 -9.26
CA LEU A 274 3.45 -22.08 -9.60
C LEU A 274 3.50 -21.06 -8.45
N LEU A 275 3.36 -21.51 -7.20
CA LEU A 275 3.46 -20.64 -6.02
C LEU A 275 4.87 -20.11 -5.76
N ALA A 276 5.91 -20.78 -6.26
CA ALA A 276 7.28 -20.31 -6.22
C ALA A 276 7.64 -19.36 -7.39
N SER A 277 6.80 -19.28 -8.42
CA SER A 277 7.03 -18.39 -9.56
C SER A 277 6.86 -16.93 -9.16
N PRO A 278 7.72 -16.00 -9.61
CA PRO A 278 7.50 -14.56 -9.43
C PRO A 278 6.15 -14.07 -9.95
N GLU A 279 5.60 -14.75 -10.97
CA GLU A 279 4.29 -14.44 -11.55
C GLU A 279 3.14 -14.62 -10.55
N PHE A 280 3.28 -15.46 -9.51
CA PHE A 280 2.31 -15.57 -8.42
C PHE A 280 2.13 -14.23 -7.73
N GLY A 281 3.23 -13.64 -7.22
CA GLY A 281 3.20 -12.35 -6.56
C GLY A 281 2.65 -11.26 -7.47
N GLN A 282 3.03 -11.23 -8.75
CA GLN A 282 2.52 -10.24 -9.71
C GLN A 282 1.01 -10.35 -9.92
N ASN A 283 0.49 -11.56 -10.18
CA ASN A 283 -0.94 -11.80 -10.37
C ASN A 283 -1.77 -11.39 -9.14
N TRP A 284 -1.31 -11.77 -7.95
CA TRP A 284 -2.04 -11.51 -6.71
C TRP A 284 -1.85 -10.07 -6.21
N ALA A 285 -0.72 -9.42 -6.51
CA ALA A 285 -0.56 -7.99 -6.26
C ALA A 285 -1.49 -7.15 -7.13
N THR A 286 -1.60 -7.43 -8.43
CA THR A 286 -2.59 -6.78 -9.31
C THR A 286 -4.00 -6.95 -8.77
N TYR A 287 -4.38 -8.18 -8.40
CA TYR A 287 -5.68 -8.45 -7.78
C TYR A 287 -5.92 -7.61 -6.52
N TRP A 288 -4.99 -7.59 -5.57
CA TRP A 288 -5.16 -6.83 -4.33
C TRP A 288 -5.12 -5.31 -4.58
N SER A 289 -4.36 -4.83 -5.55
CA SER A 289 -4.39 -3.42 -5.95
C SER A 289 -5.76 -3.00 -6.47
N ASP A 290 -6.41 -3.81 -7.31
CA ASP A 290 -7.79 -3.54 -7.73
C ASP A 290 -8.70 -3.46 -6.51
N VAL A 291 -8.48 -4.30 -5.52
CA VAL A 291 -9.35 -4.41 -4.34
C VAL A 291 -9.25 -3.19 -3.45
N PHE A 292 -8.05 -2.64 -3.34
CA PHE A 292 -7.80 -1.39 -2.64
C PHE A 292 -8.29 -0.17 -3.42
N SER A 293 -8.55 -0.26 -4.73
CA SER A 293 -8.75 0.92 -5.58
C SER A 293 -10.08 1.01 -6.32
N TYR A 294 -10.75 -0.11 -6.57
CA TYR A 294 -11.87 -0.19 -7.51
C TYR A 294 -13.03 0.74 -7.19
N ARG A 295 -13.32 0.93 -5.90
CA ARG A 295 -14.47 1.72 -5.42
C ARG A 295 -14.16 3.21 -5.26
N ILE A 296 -13.00 3.69 -5.72
CA ILE A 296 -12.72 5.13 -5.66
C ILE A 296 -13.34 5.85 -6.87
N PRO A 297 -14.22 6.85 -6.65
CA PRO A 297 -14.92 7.53 -7.72
C PRO A 297 -13.98 8.34 -8.63
N GLN A 298 -14.22 8.23 -9.93
CA GLN A 298 -13.66 9.14 -10.94
C GLN A 298 -14.27 10.54 -10.79
N PRO A 299 -13.52 11.66 -10.93
CA PRO A 299 -12.17 11.78 -11.47
C PRO A 299 -11.06 11.94 -10.40
N GLU A 300 -11.30 11.54 -9.14
CA GLU A 300 -10.45 11.93 -8.00
C GLU A 300 -9.02 11.36 -8.07
N LEU A 301 -8.81 10.25 -8.79
CA LEU A 301 -7.52 9.53 -8.86
C LEU A 301 -7.25 8.88 -10.24
N THR A 302 -7.82 9.41 -11.33
CA THR A 302 -7.88 8.76 -12.66
C THR A 302 -6.54 8.31 -13.24
N TYR A 303 -5.40 8.79 -12.71
CA TYR A 303 -4.09 8.68 -13.34
C TYR A 303 -2.96 8.28 -12.38
N LEU A 304 -3.28 7.71 -11.22
CA LEU A 304 -2.25 7.25 -10.30
C LEU A 304 -1.69 5.91 -10.75
N ASP A 305 -0.38 5.85 -10.98
CA ASP A 305 0.36 4.62 -11.30
C ASP A 305 0.47 3.72 -10.06
N TYR A 306 0.01 2.48 -10.12
CA TYR A 306 0.04 1.53 -9.00
C TYR A 306 1.34 0.72 -8.91
N GLN A 307 2.25 0.87 -9.87
CA GLN A 307 3.34 -0.07 -10.09
C GLN A 307 4.24 -0.23 -8.85
N VAL A 308 4.61 0.88 -8.18
CA VAL A 308 5.46 0.83 -6.99
C VAL A 308 4.84 0.00 -5.85
N PHE A 309 3.54 0.18 -5.62
CA PHE A 309 2.83 -0.62 -4.61
C PHE A 309 2.64 -2.06 -5.05
N GLN A 310 2.33 -2.30 -6.33
CA GLN A 310 2.19 -3.64 -6.90
C GLN A 310 3.49 -4.44 -6.80
N ASP A 311 4.63 -3.83 -7.12
CA ASP A 311 5.94 -4.48 -7.05
C ASP A 311 6.29 -4.87 -5.61
N TRP A 312 6.09 -3.94 -4.66
CA TRP A 312 6.28 -4.22 -3.25
C TRP A 312 5.38 -5.37 -2.79
N LEU A 313 4.08 -5.32 -3.09
CA LEU A 313 3.14 -6.35 -2.67
C LEU A 313 3.47 -7.71 -3.32
N ALA A 314 3.89 -7.70 -4.59
CA ALA A 314 4.31 -8.91 -5.30
C ALA A 314 5.53 -9.56 -4.63
N GLU A 315 6.51 -8.75 -4.22
CA GLU A 315 7.66 -9.22 -3.44
C GLU A 315 7.19 -9.87 -2.12
N GLN A 316 6.37 -9.18 -1.33
CA GLN A 316 5.91 -9.71 -0.03
C GLN A 316 5.13 -11.03 -0.18
N LEU A 317 4.26 -11.11 -1.18
CA LEU A 317 3.49 -12.33 -1.48
C LEU A 317 4.42 -13.46 -1.97
N ASN A 318 5.43 -13.16 -2.77
CA ASN A 318 6.39 -14.16 -3.25
C ASN A 318 7.31 -14.68 -2.14
N GLU A 319 7.69 -13.84 -1.18
CA GLU A 319 8.46 -14.23 0.01
C GLU A 319 7.64 -15.07 1.00
N GLY A 320 6.31 -15.09 0.86
CA GLY A 320 5.42 -15.76 1.81
C GLY A 320 5.26 -14.96 3.11
N THR A 321 5.41 -13.63 3.05
CA THR A 321 5.17 -12.75 4.19
C THR A 321 3.71 -12.89 4.61
N GLY A 322 3.49 -13.10 5.92
CA GLY A 322 2.16 -13.26 6.48
C GLY A 322 1.26 -12.05 6.20
N TRP A 323 -0.01 -12.30 5.87
CA TRP A 323 -0.96 -11.22 5.59
C TRP A 323 -1.18 -10.28 6.78
N ASP A 324 -0.93 -10.76 8.01
CA ASP A 324 -0.92 -9.96 9.23
C ASP A 324 0.14 -8.86 9.19
N GLU A 325 1.35 -9.18 8.78
CA GLU A 325 2.45 -8.24 8.64
C GLU A 325 2.22 -7.26 7.49
N VAL A 326 1.77 -7.77 6.34
CA VAL A 326 1.41 -6.94 5.18
C VAL A 326 0.33 -5.93 5.57
N THR A 327 -0.74 -6.38 6.24
CA THR A 327 -1.83 -5.53 6.73
C THR A 327 -1.34 -4.51 7.75
N TYR A 328 -0.50 -4.92 8.71
CA TYR A 328 0.07 -4.02 9.70
C TYR A 328 0.86 -2.88 9.02
N ARG A 329 1.71 -3.22 8.05
CA ARG A 329 2.50 -2.24 7.30
C ARG A 329 1.61 -1.30 6.50
N ILE A 330 0.59 -1.82 5.80
CA ILE A 330 -0.36 -1.04 5.01
C ILE A 330 -1.12 -0.02 5.88
N LEU A 331 -1.63 -0.45 7.04
CA LEU A 331 -2.44 0.41 7.91
C LEU A 331 -1.59 1.45 8.67
N THR A 332 -0.32 1.18 8.94
CA THR A 332 0.51 2.04 9.80
C THR A 332 1.46 2.96 9.04
N ALA A 333 1.74 2.67 7.77
CA ALA A 333 2.75 3.37 7.00
C ALA A 333 2.52 4.88 6.83
N THR A 334 3.64 5.57 6.73
CA THR A 334 3.78 7.02 6.58
C THR A 334 4.95 7.33 5.65
N GLY A 335 4.99 8.53 5.10
CA GLY A 335 6.06 9.00 4.22
C GLY A 335 5.66 8.99 2.76
N LYS A 336 6.66 9.17 1.90
CA LYS A 336 6.49 9.16 0.45
C LYS A 336 6.30 7.72 -0.04
N VAL A 337 5.29 7.46 -0.87
CA VAL A 337 4.98 6.11 -1.38
C VAL A 337 6.16 5.49 -2.13
N GLY A 338 6.92 6.27 -2.91
CA GLY A 338 8.12 5.81 -3.59
C GLY A 338 9.22 5.29 -2.67
N ASP A 339 9.30 5.81 -1.43
CA ASP A 339 10.29 5.39 -0.44
C ASP A 339 9.71 4.35 0.54
N ASN A 340 8.40 4.39 0.78
CA ASN A 340 7.68 3.47 1.66
C ASN A 340 6.34 3.05 1.01
N PRO A 341 6.37 2.08 0.07
CA PRO A 341 5.21 1.69 -0.74
C PRO A 341 3.92 1.36 0.03
N PRO A 342 3.95 0.73 1.22
CA PRO A 342 2.74 0.48 2.01
C PRO A 342 1.92 1.73 2.36
N ALA A 343 2.53 2.93 2.35
CA ALA A 343 1.82 4.19 2.54
C ALA A 343 0.77 4.46 1.45
N PHE A 344 0.84 3.72 0.33
CA PHE A 344 -0.10 3.80 -0.78
C PHE A 344 -1.55 3.72 -0.31
N PHE A 345 -1.92 2.81 0.60
CA PHE A 345 -3.32 2.66 1.01
C PHE A 345 -3.87 3.94 1.65
N VAL A 346 -3.17 4.54 2.62
CA VAL A 346 -3.59 5.81 3.24
C VAL A 346 -3.56 6.95 2.23
N GLY A 347 -2.52 6.99 1.39
CA GLY A 347 -2.29 8.03 0.40
C GLY A 347 -3.33 8.06 -0.70
N TYR A 348 -3.61 6.90 -1.29
CA TYR A 348 -4.57 6.65 -2.36
C TYR A 348 -6.01 6.95 -1.89
N HIS A 349 -6.37 6.56 -0.66
CA HIS A 349 -7.63 6.97 -0.06
C HIS A 349 -7.64 8.43 0.41
N GLN A 350 -6.63 9.23 0.04
CA GLN A 350 -6.50 10.67 0.30
C GLN A 350 -6.53 11.04 1.79
N ALA A 351 -6.16 10.11 2.67
CA ALA A 351 -6.37 10.23 4.11
C ALA A 351 -7.83 10.59 4.50
N SER A 352 -8.81 10.25 3.64
CA SER A 352 -10.23 10.45 3.93
C SER A 352 -10.64 9.56 5.09
N THR A 353 -11.07 10.19 6.17
CA THR A 353 -11.39 9.53 7.44
C THR A 353 -12.50 8.48 7.27
N SER A 354 -13.61 8.86 6.62
CA SER A 354 -14.73 7.97 6.33
C SER A 354 -14.33 6.82 5.39
N ARG A 355 -13.58 7.14 4.33
CA ARG A 355 -13.17 6.15 3.33
C ARG A 355 -12.24 5.11 3.95
N LEU A 356 -11.23 5.55 4.70
CA LEU A 356 -10.31 4.64 5.38
C LEU A 356 -11.01 3.76 6.41
N ALA A 357 -12.00 4.28 7.13
CA ALA A 357 -12.81 3.47 8.04
C ALA A 357 -13.54 2.35 7.30
N GLY A 358 -14.32 2.70 6.27
CA GLY A 358 -15.09 1.73 5.50
C GLY A 358 -14.21 0.72 4.76
N GLU A 359 -13.12 1.17 4.13
CA GLU A 359 -12.23 0.31 3.36
C GLU A 359 -11.40 -0.61 4.27
N THR A 360 -10.97 -0.14 5.44
CA THR A 360 -10.26 -0.98 6.41
C THR A 360 -11.13 -2.14 6.89
N THR A 361 -12.39 -1.87 7.26
CA THR A 361 -13.28 -2.95 7.74
C THR A 361 -13.71 -3.86 6.60
N ARG A 362 -14.02 -3.30 5.43
CA ARG A 362 -14.43 -4.08 4.25
C ARG A 362 -13.34 -5.06 3.83
N ILE A 363 -12.13 -4.57 3.64
CA ILE A 363 -11.05 -5.36 3.05
C ILE A 363 -10.42 -6.31 4.07
N PHE A 364 -10.16 -5.83 5.29
CA PHE A 364 -9.41 -6.62 6.27
C PHE A 364 -10.30 -7.35 7.26
N LEU A 365 -11.58 -6.99 7.41
CA LEU A 365 -12.50 -7.66 8.35
C LEU A 365 -13.69 -8.32 7.64
N GLY A 366 -13.89 -8.06 6.34
CA GLY A 366 -15.03 -8.57 5.60
C GLY A 366 -16.35 -8.04 6.16
N THR A 367 -16.38 -6.78 6.58
CA THR A 367 -17.60 -6.13 7.10
C THR A 367 -17.76 -4.74 6.51
N GLN A 368 -18.90 -4.49 5.87
CA GLN A 368 -19.24 -3.17 5.34
C GLN A 368 -19.97 -2.37 6.43
N ILE A 369 -19.42 -1.20 6.74
CA ILE A 369 -19.98 -0.28 7.75
C ILE A 369 -20.40 1.06 7.14
N GLN A 370 -20.30 1.22 5.82
CA GLN A 370 -20.49 2.51 5.14
C GLN A 370 -21.91 3.05 5.30
N CYS A 371 -22.94 2.18 5.34
CA CYS A 371 -24.30 2.63 5.64
C CYS A 371 -24.43 3.24 7.04
N ALA A 372 -23.56 2.80 7.98
CA ALA A 372 -23.51 3.34 9.33
C ALA A 372 -22.89 4.75 9.42
N GLU A 373 -22.48 5.36 8.30
CA GLU A 373 -21.94 6.72 8.28
C GLU A 373 -23.02 7.78 8.56
N CYS A 374 -24.22 7.60 8.01
CA CYS A 374 -25.29 8.62 8.05
C CYS A 374 -26.44 8.25 9.01
N HIS A 375 -26.60 6.97 9.33
CA HIS A 375 -27.66 6.44 10.20
C HIS A 375 -27.23 5.09 10.77
N ASP A 376 -27.96 4.49 11.69
CA ASP A 376 -27.68 3.12 12.13
C ASP A 376 -27.82 2.13 10.97
N HIS A 377 -26.94 1.13 10.87
CA HIS A 377 -26.94 0.19 9.76
C HIS A 377 -28.32 -0.50 9.62
N PRO A 378 -28.91 -0.55 8.42
CA PRO A 378 -30.33 -0.93 8.26
C PRO A 378 -30.59 -2.43 8.46
N PHE A 379 -29.56 -3.27 8.36
CA PHE A 379 -29.70 -4.74 8.35
C PHE A 379 -28.82 -5.47 9.38
N VAL A 380 -27.90 -4.77 10.03
CA VAL A 380 -26.90 -5.35 10.95
C VAL A 380 -26.84 -4.44 12.17
N ASP A 381 -26.59 -4.98 13.36
CA ASP A 381 -26.53 -4.20 14.61
C ASP A 381 -25.24 -3.39 14.73
N ILE A 382 -25.06 -2.42 13.84
CA ILE A 382 -23.94 -1.49 13.80
C ILE A 382 -24.52 -0.08 13.90
N PRO A 383 -24.53 0.53 15.10
CA PRO A 383 -25.02 1.88 15.26
C PRO A 383 -24.06 2.90 14.62
N GLN A 384 -24.58 4.07 14.27
CA GLN A 384 -23.83 5.14 13.60
C GLN A 384 -22.55 5.50 14.38
N GLU A 385 -22.60 5.47 15.72
CA GLU A 385 -21.42 5.71 16.54
C GLU A 385 -20.26 4.79 16.25
N ARG A 386 -20.50 3.51 15.90
CA ARG A 386 -19.42 2.55 15.60
C ARG A 386 -18.64 2.96 14.37
N PHE A 387 -19.32 3.43 13.32
CA PHE A 387 -18.65 3.96 12.13
C PHE A 387 -17.71 5.11 12.50
N HIS A 388 -18.20 6.07 13.26
CA HIS A 388 -17.41 7.24 13.62
C HIS A 388 -16.32 6.95 14.66
N GLN A 389 -16.48 5.92 15.50
CA GLN A 389 -15.41 5.40 16.35
C GLN A 389 -14.28 4.76 15.53
N MET A 390 -14.61 4.04 14.46
CA MET A 390 -13.63 3.51 13.51
C MET A 390 -12.95 4.65 12.73
N ALA A 391 -13.73 5.61 12.24
CA ALA A 391 -13.23 6.81 11.56
C ALA A 391 -12.23 7.60 12.42
N ALA A 392 -12.45 7.66 13.74
CA ALA A 392 -11.58 8.41 14.65
C ALA A 392 -10.11 7.94 14.67
N PHE A 393 -9.80 6.71 14.22
CA PHE A 393 -8.43 6.24 14.03
C PHE A 393 -7.67 7.00 12.95
N PHE A 394 -8.36 7.53 11.93
CA PHE A 394 -7.75 8.14 10.74
C PHE A 394 -7.89 9.66 10.67
N VAL A 395 -8.53 10.30 11.65
CA VAL A 395 -8.81 11.76 11.61
C VAL A 395 -7.54 12.61 11.55
N ARG A 396 -6.44 12.09 12.12
CA ARG A 396 -5.14 12.74 12.13
C ARG A 396 -4.26 12.34 10.93
N SER A 397 -4.69 11.41 10.09
CA SER A 397 -4.01 11.13 8.83
C SER A 397 -4.09 12.35 7.90
N SER A 398 -3.06 12.55 7.10
CA SER A 398 -2.98 13.56 6.06
C SER A 398 -2.33 12.96 4.82
N SER A 399 -2.79 13.37 3.65
CA SER A 399 -2.21 12.96 2.37
C SER A 399 -1.99 14.19 1.51
N GLN A 400 -0.81 14.30 0.91
CA GLN A 400 -0.51 15.25 -0.13
C GLN A 400 -0.36 14.48 -1.43
N LEU A 401 -1.32 14.66 -2.34
CA LEU A 401 -1.27 14.06 -3.67
C LEU A 401 -0.61 15.03 -4.66
N PRO A 402 0.55 14.67 -5.23
CA PRO A 402 1.07 15.33 -6.40
C PRO A 402 0.29 14.90 -7.66
N TRP A 403 0.53 15.60 -8.75
CA TRP A 403 -0.19 15.37 -10.01
C TRP A 403 0.34 14.11 -10.72
N ASN A 404 -0.56 13.16 -11.03
CA ASN A 404 -0.37 11.98 -11.90
C ASN A 404 0.80 11.02 -11.59
N ASP A 405 1.33 11.01 -10.37
CA ASP A 405 2.33 10.02 -9.95
C ASP A 405 2.03 9.57 -8.52
N SER A 406 1.67 8.30 -8.35
CA SER A 406 1.34 7.78 -7.01
C SER A 406 2.57 7.61 -6.13
N SER A 407 3.75 7.39 -6.74
CA SER A 407 5.01 7.25 -6.01
C SER A 407 5.39 8.54 -5.29
N GLU A 408 4.88 9.68 -5.76
CA GLU A 408 5.14 10.98 -5.16
C GLU A 408 4.14 11.33 -4.04
N ILE A 409 3.10 10.52 -3.80
CA ILE A 409 2.14 10.77 -2.70
C ILE A 409 2.86 10.73 -1.36
N ILE A 410 2.61 11.75 -0.53
CA ILE A 410 3.18 11.85 0.81
C ILE A 410 2.07 11.70 1.84
N VAL A 411 2.11 10.60 2.58
CA VAL A 411 1.28 10.41 3.78
C VAL A 411 1.98 11.03 4.96
N SER A 412 1.27 11.84 5.75
CA SER A 412 1.78 12.52 6.95
C SER A 412 0.74 12.57 8.05
N SER A 413 1.12 13.09 9.22
CA SER A 413 0.28 13.14 10.41
C SER A 413 0.00 14.57 10.83
N LYS A 414 -1.26 14.86 11.17
CA LYS A 414 -1.68 16.12 11.81
C LYS A 414 -1.30 16.09 13.28
N ALA A 415 -0.77 17.19 13.79
CA ALA A 415 -0.34 17.31 15.19
C ALA A 415 -1.51 17.20 16.19
N SER A 416 -2.73 17.56 15.79
CA SER A 416 -3.92 17.49 16.63
C SER A 416 -5.18 17.35 15.79
N GLY A 417 -6.29 17.04 16.46
CA GLY A 417 -7.60 16.84 15.84
C GLY A 417 -8.29 15.63 16.44
N GLU A 418 -9.60 15.75 16.65
CA GLU A 418 -10.45 14.63 17.07
C GLU A 418 -11.64 14.54 16.15
N HIS A 419 -12.07 13.31 15.87
CA HIS A 419 -13.23 13.06 15.04
C HIS A 419 -14.50 13.43 15.80
N LYS A 420 -15.46 14.01 15.09
CA LYS A 420 -16.73 14.44 15.65
C LYS A 420 -17.87 13.81 14.88
N LEU A 421 -18.91 13.40 15.60
CA LEU A 421 -20.17 12.99 15.01
C LEU A 421 -20.80 14.21 14.31
N PRO A 422 -21.16 14.14 13.00
CA PRO A 422 -21.60 15.31 12.24
C PRO A 422 -22.81 16.05 12.86
N GLU A 423 -23.80 15.32 13.34
CA GLU A 423 -25.09 15.87 13.78
C GLU A 423 -25.01 16.53 15.16
N THR A 424 -24.18 15.97 16.05
CA THR A 424 -24.11 16.41 17.47
C THR A 424 -22.82 17.15 17.80
N SER A 425 -21.82 17.12 16.91
CA SER A 425 -20.44 17.55 17.17
C SER A 425 -19.78 16.85 18.37
N ARG A 426 -20.36 15.76 18.89
CA ARG A 426 -19.79 14.97 19.98
C ARG A 426 -18.49 14.34 19.49
N VAL A 427 -17.44 14.46 20.31
CA VAL A 427 -16.15 13.82 20.03
C VAL A 427 -16.30 12.31 20.11
N MET A 428 -15.91 11.62 19.05
CA MET A 428 -15.87 10.16 18.96
C MET A 428 -14.42 9.72 19.16
N LEU A 429 -14.17 8.93 20.21
CA LEU A 429 -12.84 8.40 20.47
C LEU A 429 -12.56 7.17 19.59
N PRO A 430 -11.30 6.97 19.15
CA PRO A 430 -10.93 5.78 18.39
C PRO A 430 -11.26 4.53 19.19
N THR A 431 -12.17 3.71 18.67
CA THR A 431 -12.65 2.50 19.37
C THR A 431 -12.92 1.40 18.34
N VAL A 432 -12.37 0.22 18.57
CA VAL A 432 -12.67 -0.98 17.77
C VAL A 432 -14.00 -1.59 18.23
N PHE A 433 -14.61 -2.51 17.46
CA PHE A 433 -15.99 -2.98 17.72
C PHE A 433 -16.26 -3.55 19.12
N SER A 434 -15.26 -4.11 19.79
CA SER A 434 -15.38 -4.70 21.12
C SER A 434 -14.24 -4.30 22.07
N GLY A 435 -13.62 -3.15 21.84
CA GLY A 435 -12.48 -2.66 22.64
C GLY A 435 -12.80 -1.39 23.42
N ASP A 436 -11.90 -1.07 24.34
CA ASP A 436 -11.93 0.20 25.07
C ASP A 436 -11.49 1.37 24.15
N PRO A 437 -12.04 2.58 24.36
CA PRO A 437 -11.65 3.74 23.60
C PRO A 437 -10.20 4.14 23.89
N LEU A 438 -9.45 4.49 22.86
CA LEU A 438 -8.13 5.09 23.03
C LEU A 438 -8.23 6.49 23.68
N PRO A 439 -7.23 6.87 24.50
CA PRO A 439 -7.22 8.18 25.13
C PRO A 439 -7.11 9.31 24.10
N LYS A 440 -7.71 10.46 24.45
CA LYS A 440 -7.51 11.71 23.70
C LYS A 440 -6.03 12.05 23.65
N GLY A 441 -5.62 12.72 22.57
CA GLY A 441 -4.24 13.18 22.44
C GLY A 441 -3.28 12.17 21.80
N SER A 442 -3.60 10.86 21.82
CA SER A 442 -2.85 9.81 21.10
C SER A 442 -2.49 10.23 19.68
N SER A 443 -1.25 9.95 19.28
CA SER A 443 -0.73 10.34 17.98
C SER A 443 -1.46 9.61 16.85
N ASP A 444 -1.29 10.09 15.62
CA ASP A 444 -1.86 9.45 14.44
C ASP A 444 -1.30 8.03 14.23
N VAL A 445 0.02 7.88 14.34
CA VAL A 445 0.69 6.57 14.21
C VAL A 445 0.31 5.65 15.36
N GLU A 446 0.26 6.14 16.60
CA GLU A 446 -0.18 5.34 17.74
C GLU A 446 -1.60 4.78 17.52
N ARG A 447 -2.55 5.62 17.08
CA ARG A 447 -3.92 5.18 16.75
C ARG A 447 -3.90 4.06 15.71
N ARG A 448 -3.24 4.28 14.57
CA ARG A 448 -3.22 3.29 13.49
C ARG A 448 -2.47 2.01 13.88
N VAL A 449 -1.44 2.09 14.71
CA VAL A 449 -0.74 0.92 15.26
C VAL A 449 -1.66 0.10 16.16
N GLN A 450 -2.43 0.75 17.04
CA GLN A 450 -3.40 0.04 17.89
C GLN A 450 -4.52 -0.59 17.06
N LEU A 451 -5.03 0.12 16.04
CA LEU A 451 -5.99 -0.44 15.10
C LEU A 451 -5.41 -1.66 14.38
N ALA A 452 -4.22 -1.53 13.80
CA ALA A 452 -3.56 -2.60 13.06
C ALA A 452 -3.34 -3.84 13.94
N LYS A 453 -2.86 -3.66 15.19
CA LYS A 453 -2.70 -4.76 16.15
C LYS A 453 -4.01 -5.46 16.49
N TRP A 454 -5.12 -4.72 16.57
CA TRP A 454 -6.43 -5.32 16.80
C TRP A 454 -6.95 -6.04 15.55
N VAL A 455 -6.81 -5.43 14.36
CA VAL A 455 -7.18 -6.05 13.08
C VAL A 455 -6.44 -7.39 12.94
N THR A 456 -5.13 -7.40 13.14
CA THR A 456 -4.29 -8.58 12.93
C THR A 456 -4.15 -9.47 14.17
N SER A 457 -4.96 -9.22 15.21
CA SER A 457 -4.94 -9.99 16.45
C SER A 457 -5.29 -11.46 16.19
N PRO A 458 -4.62 -12.41 16.85
CA PRO A 458 -4.96 -13.83 16.75
C PRO A 458 -6.38 -14.15 17.26
N ASP A 459 -6.98 -13.27 18.06
CA ASP A 459 -8.34 -13.44 18.58
C ASP A 459 -9.39 -12.82 17.64
N ASN A 460 -8.96 -12.09 16.60
CA ASN A 460 -9.86 -11.45 15.66
C ASN A 460 -10.18 -12.36 14.47
N ALA A 461 -11.21 -13.20 14.63
CA ALA A 461 -11.63 -14.13 13.59
C ALA A 461 -12.08 -13.44 12.28
N MET A 462 -12.57 -12.20 12.35
CA MET A 462 -12.98 -11.43 11.15
C MET A 462 -11.82 -11.30 10.16
N PHE A 463 -10.61 -11.05 10.67
CA PHE A 463 -9.42 -10.90 9.84
C PHE A 463 -9.07 -12.15 9.05
N THR A 464 -9.03 -13.29 9.73
CA THR A 464 -8.73 -14.57 9.09
C THR A 464 -9.84 -15.01 8.13
N LYS A 465 -11.10 -14.74 8.50
CA LYS A 465 -12.27 -15.08 7.69
C LYS A 465 -12.35 -14.25 6.42
N ALA A 466 -12.06 -12.95 6.50
CA ALA A 466 -12.06 -12.05 5.36
C ALA A 466 -11.08 -12.52 4.28
N TYR A 467 -9.82 -12.76 4.66
CA TYR A 467 -8.82 -13.24 3.71
C TYR A 467 -9.16 -14.64 3.17
N ALA A 468 -9.53 -15.57 4.05
CA ALA A 468 -9.88 -16.94 3.65
C ALA A 468 -11.06 -16.99 2.69
N ASN A 469 -12.14 -16.22 2.94
CA ASN A 469 -13.30 -16.16 2.05
C ASN A 469 -12.91 -15.66 0.66
N ARG A 470 -12.00 -14.69 0.62
CA ARG A 470 -11.54 -14.05 -0.62
C ARG A 470 -10.71 -15.00 -1.47
N ILE A 471 -9.74 -15.69 -0.87
CA ILE A 471 -8.96 -16.72 -1.57
C ILE A 471 -9.86 -17.90 -1.97
N TRP A 472 -10.79 -18.30 -1.08
CA TRP A 472 -11.74 -19.36 -1.37
C TRP A 472 -12.64 -19.03 -2.57
N GLU A 473 -13.27 -17.86 -2.59
CA GLU A 473 -14.05 -17.39 -3.75
C GLU A 473 -13.19 -17.42 -5.01
N ARG A 474 -11.93 -16.98 -4.90
CA ARG A 474 -11.06 -16.93 -6.06
C ARG A 474 -10.64 -18.31 -6.57
N LEU A 475 -10.68 -19.37 -5.77
CA LEU A 475 -10.30 -20.70 -6.23
C LEU A 475 -11.51 -21.60 -6.51
N MET A 476 -12.60 -21.40 -5.79
CA MET A 476 -13.79 -22.25 -5.84
C MET A 476 -14.95 -21.62 -6.62
N ASP A 477 -14.90 -20.31 -6.87
CA ASP A 477 -15.96 -19.50 -7.51
C ASP A 477 -17.34 -19.59 -6.81
N SER A 478 -17.34 -20.09 -5.58
CA SER A 478 -18.49 -20.22 -4.70
C SER A 478 -18.10 -19.62 -3.35
N PRO A 479 -18.34 -18.32 -3.13
CA PRO A 479 -17.95 -17.67 -1.89
C PRO A 479 -18.80 -18.17 -0.72
N PHE A 480 -18.29 -18.00 0.50
CA PHE A 480 -19.11 -18.23 1.68
C PHE A 480 -20.14 -17.10 1.88
N CYS A 481 -19.87 -15.89 1.39
CA CYS A 481 -20.82 -14.77 1.41
C CYS A 481 -20.82 -13.99 0.09
N ASP A 482 -21.97 -13.44 -0.30
CA ASP A 482 -22.10 -12.58 -1.47
C ASP A 482 -22.94 -11.34 -1.10
N PRO A 483 -22.35 -10.13 -1.06
CA PRO A 483 -20.97 -9.78 -1.43
C PRO A 483 -19.88 -10.41 -0.56
N ILE A 484 -18.67 -10.59 -1.11
CA ILE A 484 -17.58 -11.35 -0.45
C ILE A 484 -16.98 -10.64 0.78
N ASP A 485 -17.31 -9.37 0.94
CA ASP A 485 -16.84 -8.46 1.98
C ASP A 485 -17.96 -8.08 2.97
N GLU A 486 -19.05 -8.87 3.03
CA GLU A 486 -20.14 -8.75 4.01
C GLU A 486 -20.39 -10.09 4.75
N ILE A 487 -19.46 -10.45 5.63
CA ILE A 487 -19.47 -11.67 6.43
C ILE A 487 -20.18 -11.40 7.77
N THR A 488 -21.52 -11.30 7.74
CA THR A 488 -22.33 -11.09 8.94
C THR A 488 -23.46 -12.12 9.05
N ALA A 489 -23.67 -12.63 10.28
CA ALA A 489 -24.72 -13.61 10.56
C ALA A 489 -26.10 -13.02 10.32
N GLU A 490 -26.24 -11.72 10.61
CA GLU A 490 -27.43 -10.91 10.39
C GLU A 490 -27.77 -10.79 8.89
N ALA A 491 -26.77 -10.77 8.01
CA ALA A 491 -26.97 -10.84 6.56
C ALA A 491 -27.23 -12.27 6.03
N GLY A 492 -27.30 -13.27 6.91
CA GLY A 492 -27.53 -14.68 6.54
C GLY A 492 -26.26 -15.43 6.12
N TYR A 493 -25.08 -14.92 6.47
CA TYR A 493 -23.78 -15.44 6.05
C TYR A 493 -22.85 -15.73 7.24
N PRO A 494 -21.78 -16.53 7.06
CA PRO A 494 -21.40 -17.29 5.86
C PRO A 494 -22.29 -18.51 5.59
N SER A 495 -22.49 -18.84 4.30
CA SER A 495 -22.84 -20.19 3.87
C SER A 495 -21.71 -21.15 4.28
N LEU A 496 -22.06 -22.36 4.74
CA LEU A 496 -21.10 -23.37 5.20
C LEU A 496 -20.11 -22.87 6.30
N PRO A 497 -20.62 -22.36 7.44
CA PRO A 497 -19.79 -21.70 8.47
C PRO A 497 -18.67 -22.57 9.01
N SER A 498 -18.92 -23.87 9.19
CA SER A 498 -17.91 -24.83 9.67
C SER A 498 -16.71 -24.96 8.72
N ILE A 499 -16.93 -24.92 7.40
CA ILE A 499 -15.85 -24.99 6.41
C ILE A 499 -15.08 -23.67 6.41
N HIS A 500 -15.79 -22.54 6.45
CA HIS A 500 -15.17 -21.21 6.53
C HIS A 500 -14.28 -21.07 7.77
N ASP A 501 -14.79 -21.48 8.94
CA ASP A 501 -14.05 -21.49 10.21
C ASP A 501 -12.79 -22.35 10.12
N ALA A 502 -12.89 -23.55 9.53
CA ALA A 502 -11.77 -24.47 9.43
C ALA A 502 -10.67 -23.96 8.49
N VAL A 503 -11.04 -23.35 7.35
CA VAL A 503 -10.08 -22.76 6.40
C VAL A 503 -9.43 -21.51 7.01
N ALA A 504 -10.20 -20.66 7.69
CA ALA A 504 -9.67 -19.50 8.41
C ALA A 504 -8.71 -19.91 9.55
N ALA A 505 -9.02 -21.00 10.26
CA ALA A 505 -8.15 -21.58 11.27
C ALA A 505 -6.86 -22.15 10.68
N HIS A 506 -6.91 -22.82 9.52
CA HIS A 506 -5.70 -23.28 8.82
C HIS A 506 -4.81 -22.10 8.42
N PHE A 507 -5.39 -21.02 7.88
CA PHE A 507 -4.64 -19.81 7.53
C PHE A 507 -3.94 -19.19 8.75
N ALA A 508 -4.70 -19.03 9.83
CA ALA A 508 -4.23 -18.62 11.14
C ALA A 508 -3.09 -19.48 11.71
N ALA A 509 -3.14 -20.80 11.46
CA ALA A 509 -2.18 -21.78 11.94
C ALA A 509 -0.85 -21.74 11.20
N ASN A 510 -0.83 -21.25 9.96
CA ASN A 510 0.35 -21.17 9.09
C ASN A 510 0.87 -19.72 9.03
N ASP A 511 0.88 -19.01 10.16
CA ASP A 511 1.38 -17.64 10.27
C ASP A 511 0.80 -16.67 9.22
N TYR A 512 -0.46 -16.88 8.83
CA TYR A 512 -1.14 -16.08 7.82
C TYR A 512 -0.44 -16.09 6.44
N ASP A 513 0.31 -17.15 6.12
CA ASP A 513 0.87 -17.38 4.79
C ASP A 513 -0.25 -17.66 3.79
N GLY A 514 -0.45 -16.76 2.82
CA GLY A 514 -1.43 -16.93 1.76
C GLY A 514 -1.19 -18.21 0.95
N LYS A 515 0.07 -18.58 0.67
CA LYS A 515 0.40 -19.75 -0.16
C LYS A 515 -0.04 -21.06 0.50
N SER A 516 -0.11 -21.12 1.83
CA SER A 516 -0.65 -22.28 2.56
C SER A 516 -2.10 -22.59 2.15
N LEU A 517 -2.95 -21.56 2.00
CA LEU A 517 -4.33 -21.71 1.55
C LEU A 517 -4.42 -22.20 0.10
N PHE A 518 -3.58 -21.69 -0.79
CA PHE A 518 -3.51 -22.20 -2.16
C PHE A 518 -3.14 -23.68 -2.18
N ARG A 519 -2.10 -24.08 -1.46
CA ARG A 519 -1.70 -25.49 -1.38
C ARG A 519 -2.82 -26.37 -0.85
N LEU A 520 -3.51 -25.93 0.20
CA LEU A 520 -4.63 -26.67 0.78
C LEU A 520 -5.76 -26.85 -0.24
N ILE A 521 -6.24 -25.74 -0.83
CA ILE A 521 -7.45 -25.74 -1.66
C ILE A 521 -7.18 -26.42 -3.02
N LEU A 522 -6.08 -26.09 -3.70
CA LEU A 522 -5.78 -26.61 -5.04
C LEU A 522 -5.59 -28.13 -5.08
N ASN A 523 -5.19 -28.73 -3.95
CA ASN A 523 -5.03 -30.18 -3.81
C ASN A 523 -6.31 -30.91 -3.37
N THR A 524 -7.43 -30.22 -3.15
CA THR A 524 -8.72 -30.87 -2.85
C THR A 524 -9.36 -31.48 -4.10
N LYS A 525 -10.15 -32.54 -3.91
CA LYS A 525 -11.06 -33.06 -4.93
C LYS A 525 -12.12 -32.02 -5.30
N ALA A 526 -12.60 -31.24 -4.33
CA ALA A 526 -13.58 -30.17 -4.57
C ALA A 526 -13.08 -29.16 -5.63
N TYR A 527 -11.85 -28.65 -5.50
CA TYR A 527 -11.26 -27.75 -6.51
C TYR A 527 -11.09 -28.42 -7.87
N GLN A 528 -10.79 -29.72 -7.88
CA GLN A 528 -10.49 -30.50 -9.09
C GLN A 528 -11.74 -31.10 -9.74
N ARG A 529 -12.95 -30.67 -9.36
CA ARG A 529 -14.20 -31.13 -10.00
C ARG A 529 -14.38 -30.56 -11.40
N GLN A 530 -15.02 -31.32 -12.27
CA GLN A 530 -15.51 -30.85 -13.57
C GLN A 530 -16.69 -29.89 -13.40
N LEU A 531 -16.93 -29.08 -14.43
CA LEU A 531 -18.15 -28.30 -14.57
C LEU A 531 -19.36 -29.25 -14.74
N ASP A 532 -20.53 -28.83 -14.26
CA ASP A 532 -21.75 -29.59 -14.48
C ASP A 532 -22.40 -29.21 -15.81
N ALA A 533 -21.96 -29.86 -16.89
CA ALA A 533 -22.44 -29.53 -18.24
C ALA A 533 -23.90 -29.93 -18.50
N ASN A 534 -24.50 -30.78 -17.65
CA ASN A 534 -25.80 -31.42 -17.90
C ASN A 534 -26.76 -31.25 -16.71
N ASP A 535 -26.50 -30.31 -15.80
CA ASP A 535 -27.28 -30.05 -14.57
C ASP A 535 -27.58 -31.34 -13.77
N GLN A 536 -26.58 -32.22 -13.68
CA GLN A 536 -26.71 -33.55 -13.09
C GLN A 536 -26.45 -33.60 -11.58
N VAL A 537 -25.91 -32.53 -11.00
CA VAL A 537 -25.63 -32.43 -9.56
C VAL A 537 -26.31 -31.20 -8.97
N VAL A 538 -26.62 -31.27 -7.68
CA VAL A 538 -27.24 -30.18 -6.93
C VAL A 538 -26.47 -30.01 -5.63
N GLY A 539 -26.20 -28.75 -5.27
CA GLY A 539 -25.53 -28.41 -4.01
C GLY A 539 -24.24 -27.62 -4.23
N GLN A 540 -23.94 -26.73 -3.29
CA GLN A 540 -22.72 -25.94 -3.28
C GLN A 540 -21.50 -26.88 -3.25
N LEU A 541 -20.48 -26.61 -4.09
CA LEU A 541 -19.24 -27.42 -4.20
C LEU A 541 -19.42 -28.84 -4.79
N ALA A 542 -20.60 -29.19 -5.32
CA ALA A 542 -20.82 -30.48 -5.98
C ALA A 542 -20.14 -30.59 -7.36
N SER A 543 -19.88 -29.44 -7.99
CA SER A 543 -19.17 -29.25 -9.25
C SER A 543 -18.28 -28.01 -9.17
N ALA A 544 -17.38 -27.85 -10.13
CA ALA A 544 -16.78 -26.55 -10.37
C ALA A 544 -17.80 -25.61 -11.04
N GLU A 545 -17.56 -24.31 -10.92
CA GLU A 545 -18.39 -23.24 -11.49
C GLU A 545 -17.63 -22.52 -12.62
N PHE A 546 -18.39 -21.91 -13.53
CA PHE A 546 -17.84 -21.15 -14.65
C PHE A 546 -17.36 -19.78 -14.20
N ARG A 547 -16.08 -19.49 -14.48
CA ARG A 547 -15.47 -18.21 -14.11
C ARG A 547 -14.93 -17.42 -15.30
N LYS A 548 -15.28 -16.14 -15.36
CA LYS A 548 -14.67 -15.15 -16.27
C LYS A 548 -13.31 -14.69 -15.76
N MET A 549 -12.35 -14.61 -16.66
CA MET A 549 -11.04 -14.05 -16.38
C MET A 549 -11.14 -12.54 -16.16
N ARG A 550 -10.27 -12.00 -15.29
CA ARG A 550 -10.06 -10.55 -15.17
C ARG A 550 -9.31 -10.03 -16.41
N GLY A 551 -9.40 -8.72 -16.67
CA GLY A 551 -8.72 -8.10 -17.82
C GLY A 551 -7.21 -8.37 -17.87
N ASP A 552 -6.53 -8.32 -16.72
CA ASP A 552 -5.09 -8.57 -16.62
C ASP A 552 -4.74 -10.02 -17.00
N VAL A 553 -5.59 -10.96 -16.61
CA VAL A 553 -5.45 -12.38 -16.95
C VAL A 553 -5.76 -12.63 -18.43
N VAL A 554 -6.76 -11.97 -19.00
CA VAL A 554 -7.05 -12.02 -20.45
C VAL A 554 -5.85 -11.48 -21.23
N PHE A 555 -5.31 -10.32 -20.86
CA PHE A 555 -4.14 -9.74 -21.51
C PHE A 555 -2.90 -10.65 -21.43
N LYS A 556 -2.56 -11.16 -20.24
CA LYS A 556 -1.42 -12.08 -20.09
C LYS A 556 -1.63 -13.38 -20.87
N SER A 557 -2.86 -13.86 -20.96
CA SER A 557 -3.21 -15.03 -21.78
C SER A 557 -3.07 -14.75 -23.28
N LEU A 558 -3.40 -13.55 -23.74
CA LEU A 558 -3.14 -13.11 -25.11
C LEU A 558 -1.64 -12.97 -25.40
N ALA A 559 -0.87 -12.46 -24.44
CA ALA A 559 0.60 -12.43 -24.56
C ALA A 559 1.17 -13.84 -24.71
N VAL A 560 0.62 -14.84 -24.02
CA VAL A 560 1.01 -16.25 -24.21
C VAL A 560 0.50 -16.82 -25.52
N ALA A 561 -0.75 -16.56 -25.89
CA ALA A 561 -1.37 -17.20 -27.05
C ALA A 561 -0.82 -16.71 -28.39
N ILE A 562 -0.56 -15.40 -28.51
CA ILE A 562 -0.26 -14.73 -29.78
C ILE A 562 0.90 -13.72 -29.69
N ASP A 563 1.67 -13.72 -28.59
CA ASP A 563 2.74 -12.75 -28.34
C ASP A 563 2.25 -11.28 -28.45
N LEU A 564 1.03 -11.01 -27.96
CA LEU A 564 0.45 -9.66 -27.96
C LEU A 564 1.36 -8.67 -27.20
N PRO A 565 1.88 -7.61 -27.85
CA PRO A 565 2.71 -6.63 -27.17
C PRO A 565 1.88 -5.70 -26.26
N ASN A 566 2.48 -5.26 -25.16
CA ASN A 566 1.96 -4.13 -24.39
C ASN A 566 2.52 -2.83 -24.99
N VAL A 567 1.75 -2.18 -25.86
CA VAL A 567 2.16 -0.93 -26.52
C VAL A 567 1.52 0.24 -25.81
N GLU A 568 2.33 1.20 -25.38
CA GLU A 568 1.85 2.47 -24.83
C GLU A 568 1.29 3.34 -25.96
N GLY A 569 0.11 3.92 -25.74
CA GLY A 569 -0.52 4.85 -26.68
C GLY A 569 0.26 6.16 -26.85
N GLU A 570 -0.18 6.99 -27.80
CA GLU A 570 0.39 8.33 -27.97
C GLU A 570 -0.14 9.27 -26.88
N ALA A 571 0.77 10.00 -26.23
CA ALA A 571 0.40 11.04 -25.28
C ALA A 571 -0.36 12.17 -26.00
N THR A 572 -1.49 12.56 -25.43
CA THR A 572 -2.23 13.73 -25.96
C THR A 572 -1.51 15.01 -25.55
N GLU A 573 -1.30 15.92 -26.49
CA GLU A 573 -0.69 17.22 -26.19
C GLU A 573 -1.64 18.14 -25.38
N PRO A 574 -1.15 18.87 -24.37
CA PRO A 574 -1.97 19.83 -23.63
C PRO A 574 -2.54 20.91 -24.54
N THR A 575 -3.82 21.22 -24.37
CA THR A 575 -4.50 22.32 -25.07
C THR A 575 -5.00 23.36 -24.09
N ALA A 576 -5.43 24.53 -24.59
CA ALA A 576 -6.07 25.54 -23.74
C ALA A 576 -7.36 25.02 -23.06
N ALA A 577 -8.04 24.05 -23.68
CA ALA A 577 -9.24 23.41 -23.13
C ALA A 577 -8.91 22.25 -22.18
N VAL A 578 -7.84 21.51 -22.46
CA VAL A 578 -7.37 20.38 -21.65
C VAL A 578 -5.92 20.64 -21.28
N ARG A 579 -5.73 21.40 -20.20
CA ARG A 579 -4.40 21.79 -19.72
C ARG A 579 -3.56 20.59 -19.25
N PHE A 580 -4.23 19.50 -18.90
CA PHE A 580 -3.67 18.32 -18.25
C PHE A 580 -4.31 17.06 -18.84
N PRO A 581 -3.84 16.60 -20.01
CA PRO A 581 -4.38 15.43 -20.67
C PRO A 581 -4.13 14.15 -19.84
N PRO A 582 -4.98 13.12 -19.99
CA PRO A 582 -4.74 11.81 -19.39
C PRO A 582 -3.41 11.23 -19.88
N PRO A 583 -2.72 10.41 -19.06
CA PRO A 583 -1.60 9.61 -19.54
C PRO A 583 -2.08 8.68 -20.67
N PRO A 584 -1.21 8.35 -21.63
CA PRO A 584 -1.54 7.39 -22.68
C PRO A 584 -1.88 6.04 -22.06
N LYS A 585 -2.90 5.39 -22.61
CA LYS A 585 -3.29 4.04 -22.21
C LYS A 585 -2.45 3.02 -22.95
N SER A 586 -1.90 2.04 -22.23
CA SER A 586 -1.26 0.87 -22.80
C SER A 586 -2.29 -0.14 -23.33
N THR A 587 -1.84 -1.13 -24.11
CA THR A 587 -2.70 -2.26 -24.54
C THR A 587 -3.34 -2.96 -23.35
N LEU A 588 -2.59 -3.17 -22.26
CA LEU A 588 -3.11 -3.72 -21.01
C LEU A 588 -4.23 -2.85 -20.42
N ASP A 589 -4.05 -1.53 -20.37
CA ASP A 589 -5.06 -0.62 -19.83
C ASP A 589 -6.36 -0.67 -20.64
N LEU A 590 -6.25 -0.76 -21.97
CA LEU A 590 -7.41 -0.91 -22.85
C LEU A 590 -8.14 -2.23 -22.62
N VAL A 591 -7.42 -3.34 -22.38
CA VAL A 591 -8.05 -4.61 -22.02
C VAL A 591 -8.71 -4.52 -20.65
N ASN A 592 -8.05 -3.94 -19.66
CA ASN A 592 -8.59 -3.77 -18.30
C ASN A 592 -9.83 -2.88 -18.28
N GLU A 593 -9.90 -1.85 -19.10
CA GLU A 593 -11.09 -1.00 -19.22
C GLU A 593 -12.31 -1.76 -19.77
N VAL A 594 -12.08 -2.72 -20.68
CA VAL A 594 -13.17 -3.49 -21.32
C VAL A 594 -13.57 -4.72 -20.50
N PHE A 595 -12.60 -5.37 -19.84
CA PHE A 595 -12.79 -6.63 -19.12
C PHE A 595 -12.78 -6.49 -17.59
N GLY A 596 -12.50 -5.30 -17.05
CA GLY A 596 -12.46 -5.04 -15.62
C GLY A 596 -13.84 -5.07 -14.95
N TYR A 597 -13.88 -5.50 -13.69
CA TYR A 597 -15.06 -5.54 -12.83
C TYR A 597 -14.64 -5.46 -11.36
N ASP A 598 -15.55 -5.07 -10.44
CA ASP A 598 -15.22 -4.98 -9.01
C ASP A 598 -14.90 -6.40 -8.49
N PRO A 599 -13.65 -6.67 -8.05
CA PRO A 599 -13.24 -7.97 -7.54
C PRO A 599 -13.91 -8.35 -6.21
N SER A 600 -14.76 -7.50 -5.65
CA SER A 600 -15.50 -7.69 -4.40
C SER A 600 -16.98 -8.05 -4.62
N LEU A 601 -17.47 -7.99 -5.86
CA LEU A 601 -18.84 -8.36 -6.20
C LEU A 601 -18.93 -9.80 -6.71
N GLY A 602 -20.07 -10.44 -6.44
CA GLY A 602 -20.36 -11.80 -6.86
C GLY A 602 -20.50 -11.99 -8.37
N LYS A 603 -20.80 -13.24 -8.77
CA LYS A 603 -20.83 -13.70 -10.17
C LYS A 603 -21.73 -12.87 -11.08
N ASP A 604 -22.84 -12.33 -10.57
CA ASP A 604 -23.83 -11.57 -11.34
C ASP A 604 -23.30 -10.21 -11.82
N PHE A 605 -22.20 -9.73 -11.21
CA PHE A 605 -21.56 -8.45 -11.54
C PHE A 605 -20.34 -8.60 -12.45
N ARG A 606 -20.13 -9.79 -13.03
CA ARG A 606 -19.07 -10.04 -14.00
C ARG A 606 -19.64 -9.88 -15.42
N PRO A 607 -19.35 -8.75 -16.10
CA PRO A 607 -20.02 -8.40 -17.34
C PRO A 607 -19.66 -9.36 -18.48
N GLN A 608 -20.67 -9.76 -19.25
CA GLN A 608 -20.50 -10.30 -20.60
C GLN A 608 -21.15 -9.33 -21.58
N THR A 609 -20.33 -8.50 -22.22
CA THR A 609 -20.82 -7.37 -23.02
C THR A 609 -20.49 -7.51 -24.49
N MET A 610 -21.31 -6.88 -25.32
CA MET A 610 -20.99 -6.69 -26.73
C MET A 610 -19.67 -5.94 -26.91
N GLN A 611 -19.30 -5.04 -25.99
CA GLN A 611 -18.03 -4.32 -26.04
C GLN A 611 -16.81 -5.25 -25.91
N GLN A 612 -16.86 -6.23 -25.01
CA GLN A 612 -15.80 -7.25 -24.88
C GLN A 612 -15.63 -8.06 -26.17
N ALA A 613 -16.75 -8.55 -26.73
CA ALA A 613 -16.71 -9.29 -27.99
C ALA A 613 -16.17 -8.42 -29.15
N MET A 614 -16.69 -7.19 -29.28
CA MET A 614 -16.23 -6.26 -30.32
C MET A 614 -14.77 -5.87 -30.17
N PHE A 615 -14.25 -5.78 -28.94
CA PHE A 615 -12.83 -5.53 -28.70
C PHE A 615 -11.98 -6.68 -29.25
N MET A 616 -12.31 -7.92 -28.89
CA MET A 616 -11.57 -9.11 -29.37
C MET A 616 -11.62 -9.26 -30.89
N MET A 617 -12.78 -9.00 -31.49
CA MET A 617 -13.00 -9.15 -32.93
C MET A 617 -12.34 -8.05 -33.78
N ASN A 618 -12.21 -6.82 -33.26
CA ASN A 618 -11.87 -5.64 -34.08
C ASN A 618 -10.63 -4.86 -33.65
N ASN A 619 -10.00 -5.20 -32.51
CA ASN A 619 -8.80 -4.49 -32.06
C ASN A 619 -7.65 -4.70 -33.05
N ARG A 620 -7.12 -3.60 -33.61
CA ARG A 620 -6.07 -3.66 -34.65
C ARG A 620 -4.80 -4.36 -34.21
N GLN A 621 -4.41 -4.23 -32.94
CA GLN A 621 -3.21 -4.88 -32.43
C GLN A 621 -3.40 -6.40 -32.32
N LEU A 622 -4.58 -6.84 -31.89
CA LEU A 622 -4.95 -8.27 -31.91
C LEU A 622 -4.95 -8.80 -33.34
N GLN A 623 -5.62 -8.10 -34.26
CA GLN A 623 -5.72 -8.52 -35.66
C GLN A 623 -4.35 -8.57 -36.35
N ALA A 624 -3.43 -7.67 -36.01
CA ALA A 624 -2.06 -7.73 -36.52
C ALA A 624 -1.31 -9.01 -36.11
N GLN A 625 -1.60 -9.56 -34.92
CA GLN A 625 -0.96 -10.79 -34.43
C GLN A 625 -1.61 -12.08 -34.96
N VAL A 626 -2.79 -11.98 -35.59
CA VAL A 626 -3.44 -13.13 -36.24
C VAL A 626 -2.77 -13.48 -37.56
N ASN A 627 -2.10 -12.52 -38.23
CA ASN A 627 -1.53 -12.71 -39.57
C ASN A 627 -0.52 -13.87 -39.65
N ALA A 628 -0.68 -14.77 -40.62
CA ALA A 628 0.13 -15.98 -40.83
C ALA A 628 1.22 -15.82 -41.90
N ALA A 629 1.35 -14.65 -42.53
CA ALA A 629 2.36 -14.42 -43.55
C ALA A 629 3.78 -14.49 -42.95
N ALA A 630 4.67 -15.22 -43.62
CA ALA A 630 6.00 -15.56 -43.09
C ALA A 630 6.89 -14.33 -42.81
N ASP A 631 6.70 -13.25 -43.57
CA ASP A 631 7.42 -11.98 -43.40
C ASP A 631 7.01 -11.21 -42.13
N GLN A 632 5.81 -11.46 -41.61
CA GLN A 632 5.28 -10.80 -40.41
C GLN A 632 5.89 -11.34 -39.11
N LYS A 633 6.44 -12.56 -39.12
CA LYS A 633 7.10 -13.22 -37.96
C LYS A 633 6.22 -13.29 -36.69
N THR A 634 4.90 -13.31 -36.86
CA THR A 634 3.94 -13.55 -35.77
C THR A 634 4.15 -14.93 -35.17
N LYS A 635 3.52 -15.19 -34.02
CA LYS A 635 3.56 -16.52 -33.41
C LYS A 635 2.91 -17.58 -34.30
N LEU A 636 1.81 -17.24 -34.98
CA LEU A 636 1.15 -18.14 -35.92
C LEU A 636 2.06 -18.48 -37.12
N ALA A 637 2.68 -17.47 -37.73
CA ALA A 637 3.58 -17.69 -38.87
C ALA A 637 4.73 -18.65 -38.52
N LYS A 638 5.35 -18.47 -37.34
CA LYS A 638 6.42 -19.37 -36.84
C LYS A 638 5.89 -20.79 -36.57
N LEU A 639 4.69 -20.91 -36.03
CA LEU A 639 4.06 -22.21 -35.77
C LEU A 639 3.85 -22.98 -37.07
N LEU A 640 3.31 -22.34 -38.10
CA LEU A 640 3.04 -22.96 -39.40
C LEU A 640 4.32 -23.35 -40.15
N GLU A 641 5.39 -22.57 -40.00
CA GLU A 641 6.72 -22.92 -40.52
C GLU A 641 7.29 -24.17 -39.85
N GLN A 642 7.11 -24.29 -38.52
CA GLN A 642 7.62 -25.41 -37.72
C GLN A 642 6.75 -26.67 -37.79
N SER A 643 5.51 -26.55 -38.25
CA SER A 643 4.55 -27.66 -38.33
C SER A 643 3.94 -27.73 -39.73
N PRO A 644 4.61 -28.39 -40.69
CA PRO A 644 4.10 -28.57 -42.05
C PRO A 644 2.86 -29.47 -42.12
N ASP A 645 2.67 -30.37 -41.14
CA ASP A 645 1.48 -31.21 -41.03
C ASP A 645 0.33 -30.42 -40.39
N ASP A 646 -0.83 -30.38 -41.06
CA ASP A 646 -1.97 -29.56 -40.64
C ASP A 646 -2.60 -30.06 -39.33
N ARG A 647 -2.67 -31.38 -39.11
CA ARG A 647 -3.21 -31.92 -37.86
C ARG A 647 -2.32 -31.54 -36.68
N GLN A 648 -1.01 -31.65 -36.84
CA GLN A 648 -0.05 -31.19 -35.84
C GLN A 648 -0.15 -29.67 -35.61
N ALA A 649 -0.27 -28.87 -36.67
CA ALA A 649 -0.41 -27.42 -36.55
C ALA A 649 -1.69 -27.03 -35.80
N ILE A 650 -2.83 -27.66 -36.11
CA ILE A 650 -4.11 -27.47 -35.40
C ILE A 650 -3.95 -27.81 -33.92
N GLN A 651 -3.37 -28.98 -33.59
CA GLN A 651 -3.15 -29.38 -32.20
C GLN A 651 -2.31 -28.36 -31.43
N ARG A 652 -1.20 -27.89 -32.02
CA ARG A 652 -0.35 -26.86 -31.40
C ARG A 652 -1.06 -25.53 -31.26
N LEU A 653 -1.92 -25.16 -32.21
CA LEU A 653 -2.71 -23.93 -32.14
C LEU A 653 -3.70 -23.96 -30.97
N TYR A 654 -4.45 -25.05 -30.82
CA TYR A 654 -5.35 -25.26 -29.68
C TYR A 654 -4.59 -25.22 -28.35
N VAL A 655 -3.42 -25.86 -28.27
CA VAL A 655 -2.58 -25.83 -27.07
C VAL A 655 -2.12 -24.41 -26.76
N ASN A 656 -1.68 -23.64 -27.75
CA ASN A 656 -1.20 -22.28 -27.53
C ASN A 656 -2.31 -21.31 -27.13
N VAL A 657 -3.53 -21.47 -27.67
CA VAL A 657 -4.64 -20.53 -27.43
C VAL A 657 -5.48 -20.94 -26.23
N LEU A 658 -5.83 -22.21 -26.12
CA LEU A 658 -6.73 -22.73 -25.09
C LEU A 658 -5.99 -23.49 -23.98
N GLY A 659 -4.67 -23.70 -24.08
CA GLY A 659 -3.89 -24.42 -23.07
C GLY A 659 -4.19 -25.93 -23.03
N ARG A 660 -4.92 -26.48 -24.00
CA ARG A 660 -5.28 -27.89 -24.13
C ARG A 660 -5.27 -28.36 -25.59
N ALA A 661 -5.15 -29.66 -25.81
CA ALA A 661 -5.37 -30.27 -27.11
C ALA A 661 -6.85 -30.16 -27.55
N PRO A 662 -7.13 -30.15 -28.87
CA PRO A 662 -8.48 -30.30 -29.37
C PRO A 662 -9.00 -31.69 -29.03
N SER A 663 -10.31 -31.82 -28.83
CA SER A 663 -10.97 -33.13 -28.87
C SER A 663 -10.86 -33.73 -30.28
N GLU A 664 -11.17 -35.02 -30.42
CA GLU A 664 -11.20 -35.67 -31.75
C GLU A 664 -12.18 -34.95 -32.69
N ASP A 665 -13.39 -34.62 -32.21
CA ASP A 665 -14.40 -33.88 -32.98
C ASP A 665 -13.92 -32.46 -33.37
N GLU A 666 -13.31 -31.72 -32.43
CA GLU A 666 -12.76 -30.38 -32.70
C GLU A 666 -11.61 -30.44 -33.72
N LEU A 667 -10.78 -31.48 -33.66
CA LEU A 667 -9.68 -31.69 -34.60
C LEU A 667 -10.19 -31.98 -36.01
N GLU A 668 -11.18 -32.86 -36.16
CA GLU A 668 -11.76 -33.18 -37.48
C GLU A 668 -12.46 -31.94 -38.08
N VAL A 669 -13.27 -31.22 -37.31
CA VAL A 669 -13.94 -29.99 -37.78
C VAL A 669 -12.93 -28.95 -38.24
N ALA A 670 -11.87 -28.70 -37.46
CA ALA A 670 -10.82 -27.76 -37.83
C ALA A 670 -10.01 -28.24 -39.05
N TYR A 671 -9.73 -29.55 -39.13
CA TYR A 671 -8.99 -30.12 -40.25
C TYR A 671 -9.77 -30.03 -41.55
N ASP A 672 -11.05 -30.41 -41.54
CA ASP A 672 -11.94 -30.32 -42.71
C ASP A 672 -12.02 -28.88 -43.21
N TYR A 673 -12.20 -27.90 -42.30
CA TYR A 673 -12.19 -26.48 -42.66
C TYR A 673 -10.87 -26.04 -43.31
N VAL A 674 -9.73 -26.46 -42.76
CA VAL A 674 -8.41 -26.15 -43.36
C VAL A 674 -8.25 -26.73 -44.77
N GLN A 675 -8.88 -27.88 -45.07
CA GLN A 675 -8.85 -28.45 -46.41
C GLN A 675 -9.82 -27.77 -47.40
N GLU A 676 -10.86 -27.07 -46.90
CA GLU A 676 -11.82 -26.35 -47.74
C GLU A 676 -11.30 -25.00 -48.26
N ILE A 677 -10.33 -24.41 -47.56
CA ILE A 677 -9.78 -23.08 -47.89
C ILE A 677 -8.51 -23.22 -48.74
N ASP A 678 -8.47 -22.54 -49.89
CA ASP A 678 -7.34 -22.63 -50.84
C ASP A 678 -6.00 -22.18 -50.24
N SER A 679 -6.03 -21.18 -49.35
CA SER A 679 -4.85 -20.63 -48.70
C SER A 679 -4.69 -21.20 -47.28
N ARG A 680 -3.65 -22.02 -47.09
CA ARG A 680 -3.29 -22.54 -45.76
C ARG A 680 -3.13 -21.43 -44.73
N SER A 681 -2.47 -20.32 -45.09
CA SER A 681 -2.28 -19.18 -44.18
C SER A 681 -3.63 -18.58 -43.76
N GLU A 682 -4.55 -18.37 -44.71
CA GLU A 682 -5.89 -17.82 -44.45
C GLU A 682 -6.72 -18.73 -43.55
N ALA A 683 -6.70 -20.05 -43.82
CA ALA A 683 -7.43 -21.02 -43.01
C ALA A 683 -7.01 -21.01 -41.54
N PHE A 684 -5.70 -20.88 -41.28
CA PHE A 684 -5.16 -20.82 -39.92
C PHE A 684 -5.31 -19.44 -39.27
N GLU A 685 -5.35 -18.35 -40.04
CA GLU A 685 -5.75 -17.01 -39.57
C GLU A 685 -7.19 -17.05 -39.04
N ASP A 686 -8.11 -17.61 -39.83
CA ASP A 686 -9.52 -17.77 -39.46
C ASP A 686 -9.70 -18.67 -38.24
N LEU A 687 -8.97 -19.80 -38.18
CA LEU A 687 -9.01 -20.70 -37.04
C LEU A 687 -8.48 -20.04 -35.75
N LEU A 688 -7.35 -19.32 -35.82
CA LEU A 688 -6.83 -18.59 -34.67
C LEU A 688 -7.81 -17.51 -34.21
N TRP A 689 -8.36 -16.74 -35.15
CA TRP A 689 -9.35 -15.71 -34.86
C TRP A 689 -10.59 -16.32 -34.18
N ALA A 690 -11.08 -17.46 -34.67
CA ALA A 690 -12.22 -18.16 -34.08
C ALA A 690 -11.93 -18.61 -32.64
N LEU A 691 -10.76 -19.22 -32.39
CA LEU A 691 -10.35 -19.70 -31.08
C LEU A 691 -10.24 -18.56 -30.03
N LEU A 692 -9.64 -17.43 -30.41
CA LEU A 692 -9.52 -16.24 -29.54
C LEU A 692 -10.87 -15.66 -29.14
N ASN A 693 -11.88 -15.79 -30.01
CA ASN A 693 -13.23 -15.27 -29.79
C ASN A 693 -14.18 -16.29 -29.12
N THR A 694 -13.67 -17.45 -28.70
CA THR A 694 -14.48 -18.41 -27.93
C THR A 694 -14.74 -17.93 -26.49
N ALA A 695 -15.84 -18.41 -25.91
CA ALA A 695 -16.07 -18.23 -24.48
C ALA A 695 -15.00 -18.92 -23.62
N GLU A 696 -14.42 -20.01 -24.10
CA GLU A 696 -13.38 -20.78 -23.41
C GLU A 696 -12.09 -19.98 -23.22
N PHE A 697 -11.68 -19.19 -24.23
CA PHE A 697 -10.47 -18.36 -24.13
C PHE A 697 -10.54 -17.36 -22.94
N THR A 698 -11.71 -16.76 -22.73
CA THR A 698 -11.94 -15.74 -21.68
C THR A 698 -12.46 -16.33 -20.36
N THR A 699 -12.44 -17.65 -20.20
CA THR A 699 -12.92 -18.34 -18.99
C THR A 699 -11.89 -19.32 -18.43
N ARG A 700 -11.94 -19.51 -17.10
CA ARG A 700 -10.96 -20.32 -16.36
C ARG A 700 -10.98 -21.81 -16.74
N ARG A 701 -12.18 -22.37 -16.88
CA ARG A 701 -12.54 -23.79 -17.09
C ARG A 701 -11.95 -24.83 -16.14
#